data_AF-A0A9D5VMP2-F1
#
_entry.id   AF-A0A9D5VMP2-F1
#
_cell.length_a   1.000
_cell.length_b   1.000
_cell.length_c   1.000
_cell.angle_alpha   90.00
_cell.angle_beta   90.00
_cell.angle_gamma   90.00
#
_symmetry.space_group_name_H-M   'P 1'
#
loop_
_entity.id
_entity.type
_entity.pdbx_description
1 polymer ?
#
loop_
_entity_poly.entity_id
_entity_poly.type
_entity_poly.pdbx_seq_one_letter_code
_entity_poly.pdbx_strand_id
1 'polypeptide(L)'
;MKKKILLSLLLLSCSTLVRAGGDEDATTYIKSRSGVQEVPLSWLQNKERGAGSLILEKYSDPATIPHSPEKAKYFPITDKSLDVILSFLSRGEIAGNELCDSKQLCADVDACKLSTMAPLLRADIQEKELLENFPKLRPLSQLYPEVYQRILLAVAAKKNDANFLQYVMSKHNTQEQYKMLHAKSDLQDYLNKDKKNLDYPLSASDFSKFASGARASIADMVLAAEGDAAKTGIRPMLLQQGLITPPFNDHERMSLERLKQIAFERCQHPFERPEIVPVPILDPPNSAGVPGVGMDYKAELAVTASNVLDRDGFYMYPRPRAAVNSLPMDIFVDTDKSGMYQRKTWEDVNPNFSSPDIQPPIDKNKIPPEGRVLTELIVGHQAPNGKGWPQLFDIRSSAYVRFAGYPPQVTGASMRLGAHGIFSKGGPATPNVREDFPIVRAVFGKIKDRKVSNVLMLVESDLFCGAFDVDMTEGKDAEMIVDSNWYTRNDFKWKEDPHTALVAYSSMVYKTKEDTVDRPSGQAHDSDTLIVNYANGDEERVVLAPPKKKGEELRQHQFKAKARSKGGVNEWILANEDRNPEHYADFKHALGDTNYDKRASYKVKILDTNIKTGVGLYEDSPDGEYGDNIVAASTVHQDIMKAKSPQDFIHFKYKTTAFYPNPALNQKDECGLIRDGIAKLPASGGEVIVPAGTYNCTSSIVIDRDNVTIKGAGEDKVTIRLADYVHQPLMIIGDRTTIQDEAGNYVTGKPVKNVTVSGITLDGNKANHDVTKECGEGSCDGDAGAIRNNGITIRGASNVLIENVTTHDMISGGLVTEKYCDHLTVRNFNSYGNYFDGFAGYETKESLFENLDLHHNNGAGISIDINFNNNVIKDSHLHHNKDVGIFARQLHGNKFVKVDILNNGNHGVFMAKSEGEDSYAYDNTFDAVKINGSNGYGIWISDNCQGNKVIGSSDLSGNTKGATGSSIQGILGIDNGVILTRNN
;
A
#
# COMPACT_ATOMS: atom_id res chain seq x y z
N MET A 1 4.75 48.34 -19.42
CA MET A 1 4.56 47.71 -18.09
C MET A 1 4.93 46.24 -18.22
N LYS A 2 5.89 45.77 -17.40
CA LYS A 2 6.57 44.47 -17.46
C LYS A 2 6.60 43.87 -16.03
N LYS A 3 6.79 42.55 -15.96
CA LYS A 3 7.17 41.67 -14.81
C LYS A 3 5.96 41.07 -14.05
N LYS A 4 5.91 39.78 -13.70
CA LYS A 4 6.99 38.78 -13.45
C LYS A 4 6.41 37.35 -13.40
N ILE A 5 7.14 36.37 -13.94
CA ILE A 5 7.04 34.92 -13.67
C ILE A 5 8.47 34.40 -13.34
N LEU A 6 8.54 33.37 -12.49
CA LEU A 6 9.62 32.39 -12.20
C LEU A 6 10.85 32.74 -11.31
N LEU A 7 11.03 31.92 -10.25
CA LEU A 7 12.24 31.24 -9.69
C LEU A 7 11.96 30.87 -8.20
N SER A 8 12.33 29.74 -7.57
CA SER A 8 13.27 28.65 -7.89
C SER A 8 13.00 27.39 -7.03
N LEU A 9 13.20 26.22 -7.63
CA LEU A 9 13.78 25.03 -7.01
C LEU A 9 15.32 25.17 -7.03
N LEU A 10 16.01 25.00 -5.88
CA LEU A 10 17.38 24.45 -5.72
C LEU A 10 17.93 24.68 -4.29
N LEU A 11 18.80 23.74 -3.86
CA LEU A 11 19.55 23.56 -2.58
C LEU A 11 18.89 22.50 -1.66
N LEU A 12 19.53 21.39 -1.25
CA LEU A 12 20.96 21.06 -1.12
C LEU A 12 21.17 19.53 -1.08
N SER A 13 22.12 19.04 -1.87
CA SER A 13 22.82 17.76 -1.68
C SER A 13 24.34 18.02 -1.69
N CYS A 14 25.00 17.73 -0.58
CA CYS A 14 26.44 17.50 -0.38
C CYS A 14 26.50 16.58 0.86
N SER A 15 27.26 15.51 1.00
CA SER A 15 28.55 15.03 0.45
C SER A 15 28.58 13.50 0.70
N THR A 16 29.30 12.62 0.01
CA THR A 16 30.74 12.61 -0.27
C THR A 16 31.05 11.46 -1.24
N LEU A 17 32.07 11.64 -2.07
CA LEU A 17 32.59 10.73 -3.09
C LEU A 17 34.02 10.31 -2.69
N VAL A 18 34.41 9.04 -2.85
CA VAL A 18 35.84 8.62 -2.93
C VAL A 18 36.02 7.47 -3.93
N ARG A 19 36.78 7.79 -5.01
CA ARG A 19 37.62 6.96 -5.92
C ARG A 19 36.97 5.96 -6.90
N ALA A 20 37.44 5.79 -8.14
CA ALA A 20 38.51 6.40 -8.94
C ALA A 20 38.42 5.95 -10.43
N GLY A 21 38.90 6.82 -11.35
CA GLY A 21 39.44 6.51 -12.70
C GLY A 21 38.41 6.31 -13.83
N GLY A 22 38.49 6.93 -15.00
CA GLY A 22 39.50 7.80 -15.61
C GLY A 22 39.04 8.27 -17.01
N ASP A 23 39.73 9.30 -17.50
CA ASP A 23 39.93 9.79 -18.88
C ASP A 23 38.74 10.44 -19.63
N GLU A 24 38.78 11.77 -19.79
CA GLU A 24 39.27 12.55 -20.98
C GLU A 24 38.14 12.67 -22.02
N ASP A 25 37.71 13.81 -22.54
CA ASP A 25 38.39 15.07 -22.80
C ASP A 25 37.37 16.17 -23.21
N ALA A 26 37.86 17.39 -23.41
CA ALA A 26 37.24 18.54 -24.13
C ALA A 26 36.51 19.66 -23.34
N THR A 27 37.34 20.54 -22.80
CA THR A 27 37.32 22.03 -22.79
C THR A 27 36.32 22.78 -23.69
N THR A 28 35.76 23.90 -23.18
CA THR A 28 35.86 25.32 -23.69
C THR A 28 34.84 26.22 -22.92
N TYR A 29 35.24 27.07 -21.95
CA TYR A 29 35.60 28.51 -22.04
C TYR A 29 34.42 29.52 -22.10
N ILE A 30 34.24 30.37 -21.06
CA ILE A 30 34.39 31.85 -21.08
C ILE A 30 33.70 32.56 -19.87
N LYS A 31 34.58 33.22 -19.11
CA LYS A 31 34.56 34.56 -18.46
C LYS A 31 33.44 35.06 -17.55
N SER A 32 33.92 35.29 -16.33
CA SER A 32 33.63 36.27 -15.29
C SER A 32 33.33 37.73 -15.69
N ARG A 33 32.56 38.37 -14.78
CA ARG A 33 32.69 39.70 -14.12
C ARG A 33 31.30 39.99 -13.51
N SER A 34 31.06 40.50 -12.31
CA SER A 34 31.74 41.32 -11.29
C SER A 34 30.73 41.35 -10.12
N GLY A 35 31.01 41.25 -8.82
CA GLY A 35 31.97 41.96 -7.99
C GLY A 35 31.21 42.76 -6.91
N VAL A 36 31.67 42.70 -5.64
CA VAL A 36 31.40 43.62 -4.50
C VAL A 36 30.09 43.32 -3.73
N GLN A 37 29.99 43.18 -2.39
CA GLN A 37 30.85 43.45 -1.22
C GLN A 37 30.31 42.65 -0.01
N GLU A 38 31.19 42.15 0.86
CA GLU A 38 30.85 41.74 2.23
C GLU A 38 31.03 42.92 3.20
N VAL A 39 30.13 43.08 4.18
CA VAL A 39 30.41 43.73 5.47
C VAL A 39 29.66 42.97 6.59
N PRO A 40 30.27 42.70 7.76
CA PRO A 40 29.71 41.88 8.85
C PRO A 40 29.33 42.67 10.13
N LEU A 41 28.96 41.91 11.17
CA LEU A 41 28.57 42.23 12.58
C LEU A 41 27.05 42.26 12.82
N SER A 42 26.45 41.36 13.61
CA SER A 42 26.65 40.97 15.03
C SER A 42 26.11 41.98 16.05
N TRP A 43 25.37 41.44 17.03
CA TRP A 43 24.80 42.02 18.26
C TRP A 43 23.42 42.73 18.22
N LEU A 44 22.39 42.04 18.72
CA LEU A 44 21.59 42.50 19.87
C LEU A 44 20.84 41.33 20.53
N GLN A 45 21.02 41.21 21.85
CA GLN A 45 20.44 40.21 22.75
C GLN A 45 19.05 40.62 23.25
N ASN A 46 18.23 39.59 23.55
CA ASN A 46 17.28 39.43 24.67
C ASN A 46 16.34 40.58 25.08
N LYS A 47 15.01 40.31 25.03
CA LYS A 47 14.15 40.19 26.23
C LYS A 47 12.72 39.69 25.95
N GLU A 48 12.31 38.72 26.79
CA GLU A 48 10.98 38.45 27.42
C GLU A 48 9.74 38.21 26.50
N ARG A 49 9.20 36.98 26.44
CA ARG A 49 8.19 36.34 27.33
C ARG A 49 6.85 37.09 27.47
N GLY A 50 5.76 36.43 27.03
CA GLY A 50 4.52 36.34 27.79
C GLY A 50 3.20 36.58 27.04
N ALA A 51 2.39 35.50 26.93
CA ALA A 51 0.92 35.42 26.86
C ALA A 51 0.18 36.17 25.71
N GLY A 52 -0.94 35.71 25.17
CA GLY A 52 -1.82 34.59 25.48
C GLY A 52 -3.12 34.73 24.64
N SER A 53 -3.74 33.58 24.38
CA SER A 53 -5.19 33.29 24.38
C SER A 53 -6.22 34.36 23.98
N LEU A 54 -7.10 34.01 23.02
CA LEU A 54 -8.56 34.23 22.90
C LEU A 54 -8.91 33.89 21.44
N ILE A 55 -9.87 33.02 21.11
CA ILE A 55 -11.32 33.19 21.28
C ILE A 55 -11.97 31.82 21.45
N LEU A 56 -12.68 31.60 22.55
CA LEU A 56 -13.92 30.83 22.62
C LEU A 56 -14.62 31.25 23.91
N GLU A 57 -15.64 32.10 23.78
CA GLU A 57 -16.53 32.42 24.89
C GLU A 57 -17.99 32.52 24.40
N LYS A 58 -18.85 31.90 25.21
CA LYS A 58 -20.29 32.10 25.46
C LYS A 58 -21.24 31.01 24.96
N TYR A 59 -21.68 30.18 25.90
CA TYR A 59 -22.94 30.43 26.65
C TYR A 59 -22.83 29.87 28.08
N SER A 60 -23.34 30.64 29.05
CA SER A 60 -23.45 30.35 30.47
C SER A 60 -24.82 30.87 30.95
N ASP A 61 -25.62 30.07 31.67
CA ASP A 61 -26.23 30.39 32.97
C ASP A 61 -27.08 29.21 33.54
N PRO A 62 -27.50 29.19 34.83
CA PRO A 62 -27.34 28.03 35.72
C PRO A 62 -28.68 27.64 36.38
N ALA A 63 -28.58 26.83 37.45
CA ALA A 63 -29.64 26.47 38.41
C ALA A 63 -30.50 25.25 38.05
N THR A 64 -30.14 24.08 38.61
CA THR A 64 -30.92 23.38 39.66
C THR A 64 -30.24 22.05 40.01
N ILE A 65 -29.68 21.95 41.22
CA ILE A 65 -29.25 20.69 41.82
C ILE A 65 -30.17 20.43 43.03
N PRO A 66 -30.94 19.34 43.05
CA PRO A 66 -31.43 18.76 44.28
C PRO A 66 -30.51 17.62 44.73
N HIS A 67 -30.11 17.69 46.00
CA HIS A 67 -29.53 16.59 46.76
C HIS A 67 -30.45 15.36 46.77
N SER A 68 -29.88 14.16 46.53
CA SER A 68 -30.19 12.99 47.35
C SER A 68 -29.02 12.00 47.35
N PRO A 69 -28.66 11.39 48.49
CA PRO A 69 -27.56 10.44 48.64
C PRO A 69 -28.05 9.00 48.52
N GLU A 70 -27.35 8.13 47.80
CA GLU A 70 -27.25 6.70 48.16
C GLU A 70 -26.33 5.90 47.22
N LYS A 71 -25.53 5.02 47.82
CA LYS A 71 -24.67 3.96 47.24
C LYS A 71 -23.28 4.36 46.74
N ALA A 72 -22.40 4.73 47.68
CA ALA A 72 -20.98 4.41 47.54
C ALA A 72 -20.78 2.90 47.76
N LYS A 73 -20.37 2.18 46.70
CA LYS A 73 -19.87 0.80 46.80
C LYS A 73 -18.49 0.84 47.46
N TYR A 74 -18.37 0.18 48.59
CA TYR A 74 -17.11 -0.10 49.28
C TYR A 74 -16.20 -0.94 48.38
N PHE A 75 -14.95 -0.50 48.19
CA PHE A 75 -13.91 -1.30 47.54
C PHE A 75 -13.12 -2.05 48.63
N PRO A 76 -12.93 -3.38 48.52
CA PRO A 76 -11.99 -4.08 49.37
C PRO A 76 -10.55 -3.66 49.02
N ILE A 77 -9.69 -3.60 50.03
CA ILE A 77 -8.23 -3.49 49.84
C ILE A 77 -7.80 -4.73 49.07
N THR A 78 -7.30 -4.54 47.85
CA THR A 78 -6.77 -5.62 47.01
C THR A 78 -5.31 -5.90 47.36
N ASP A 79 -4.81 -7.10 47.05
CA ASP A 79 -3.40 -7.47 47.29
C ASP A 79 -2.41 -6.44 46.69
N LYS A 80 -2.76 -5.84 45.53
CA LYS A 80 -1.97 -4.77 44.90
C LYS A 80 -1.88 -3.49 45.73
N SER A 81 -2.92 -3.16 46.48
CA SER A 81 -2.95 -1.98 47.35
C SER A 81 -2.04 -2.17 48.57
N LEU A 82 -1.95 -3.41 49.07
CA LEU A 82 -1.07 -3.79 50.17
C LEU A 82 0.41 -3.81 49.74
N ASP A 83 0.70 -4.31 48.53
CA ASP A 83 2.07 -4.33 47.97
C ASP A 83 2.63 -2.91 47.78
N VAL A 84 1.80 -1.96 47.36
CA VAL A 84 2.20 -0.54 47.20
C VAL A 84 2.57 0.07 48.56
N ILE A 85 1.75 -0.15 49.59
CA ILE A 85 2.00 0.36 50.96
C ILE A 85 3.26 -0.27 51.56
N LEU A 86 3.47 -1.58 51.37
CA LEU A 86 4.68 -2.27 51.80
C LEU A 86 5.93 -1.80 51.04
N SER A 87 5.79 -1.42 49.76
CA SER A 87 6.89 -0.85 48.97
C SER A 87 7.31 0.55 49.44
N PHE A 88 6.38 1.37 49.94
CA PHE A 88 6.69 2.71 50.48
C PHE A 88 7.33 2.62 51.87
N LEU A 89 6.83 1.73 52.72
CA LEU A 89 7.38 1.48 54.06
C LEU A 89 8.78 0.86 54.02
N SER A 90 9.05 -0.04 53.07
CA SER A 90 10.38 -0.66 52.90
C SER A 90 11.45 0.29 52.33
N ARG A 91 11.04 1.39 51.68
CA ARG A 91 11.92 2.43 51.13
C ARG A 91 12.14 3.62 52.06
N GLY A 92 11.42 3.68 53.19
CA GLY A 92 11.55 4.78 54.17
C GLY A 92 11.00 6.12 53.67
N GLU A 93 10.17 6.11 52.63
CA GLU A 93 9.67 7.32 51.95
C GLU A 93 8.51 8.02 52.68
N ILE A 94 8.01 7.44 53.78
CA ILE A 94 6.95 8.03 54.63
C ILE A 94 7.34 7.85 56.10
N ALA A 95 7.40 8.95 56.86
CA ALA A 95 7.48 8.86 58.32
C ALA A 95 6.10 8.41 58.85
N GLY A 96 6.05 7.39 59.71
CA GLY A 96 4.79 6.79 60.20
C GLY A 96 3.79 7.74 60.86
N ASN A 97 4.20 8.99 61.11
CA ASN A 97 3.38 10.05 61.70
C ASN A 97 2.56 10.81 60.64
N GLU A 98 2.95 10.78 59.35
CA GLU A 98 2.28 11.52 58.26
C GLU A 98 1.05 10.80 57.69
N LEU A 99 0.88 9.51 58.00
CA LEU A 99 -0.32 8.75 57.63
C LEU A 99 -1.55 9.09 58.48
N CYS A 100 -1.40 9.84 59.57
CA CYS A 100 -2.46 10.07 60.56
C CYS A 100 -3.14 11.46 60.49
N ASP A 101 -2.80 12.34 59.54
CA ASP A 101 -3.33 13.72 59.54
C ASP A 101 -4.36 14.01 58.43
N SER A 102 -4.78 12.99 57.67
CA SER A 102 -5.96 13.11 56.81
C SER A 102 -7.19 12.55 57.55
N LYS A 103 -8.10 13.43 57.99
CA LYS A 103 -9.35 13.09 58.70
C LYS A 103 -10.31 12.17 57.93
N GLN A 104 -9.96 11.73 56.72
CA GLN A 104 -10.80 10.88 55.87
C GLN A 104 -10.38 9.40 55.83
N LEU A 105 -9.22 9.02 56.41
CA LEU A 105 -8.69 7.64 56.32
C LEU A 105 -8.78 6.83 57.63
N CYS A 106 -9.22 7.43 58.74
CA CYS A 106 -9.15 6.82 60.07
C CYS A 106 -10.42 6.08 60.54
N ALA A 107 -11.37 5.77 59.65
CA ALA A 107 -12.61 5.10 60.08
C ALA A 107 -12.53 3.56 60.09
N ASP A 108 -11.62 2.92 59.35
CA ASP A 108 -11.71 1.48 59.10
C ASP A 108 -10.44 0.64 59.35
N VAL A 109 -9.46 1.14 60.12
CA VAL A 109 -8.33 0.32 60.55
C VAL A 109 -7.98 0.62 62.00
N ASP A 110 -7.76 -0.45 62.77
CA ASP A 110 -7.17 -0.48 64.12
C ASP A 110 -5.72 0.08 64.05
N ALA A 111 -5.59 1.38 63.79
CA ALA A 111 -4.34 2.10 63.52
C ALA A 111 -3.32 2.00 64.69
N CYS A 112 -3.78 1.55 65.86
CA CYS A 112 -2.95 1.21 67.00
C CYS A 112 -2.03 -0.02 66.79
N LYS A 113 -2.26 -0.85 65.76
CA LYS A 113 -1.46 -2.08 65.50
C LYS A 113 -0.39 -1.93 64.40
N LEU A 114 -0.54 -0.97 63.48
CA LEU A 114 0.48 -0.67 62.47
C LEU A 114 1.65 0.14 63.05
N SER A 115 1.40 0.97 64.07
CA SER A 115 2.46 1.66 64.83
C SER A 115 3.40 0.70 65.56
N THR A 116 2.94 -0.52 65.87
CA THR A 116 3.75 -1.58 66.48
C THR A 116 4.65 -2.31 65.48
N MET A 117 4.38 -2.22 64.17
CA MET A 117 5.17 -2.87 63.11
C MET A 117 6.26 -1.96 62.53
N ALA A 118 6.05 -0.64 62.53
CA ALA A 118 7.00 0.34 61.97
C ALA A 118 8.44 0.23 62.53
N PRO A 119 8.69 -0.11 63.81
CA PRO A 119 10.05 -0.34 64.29
C PRO A 119 10.74 -1.56 63.67
N LEU A 120 9.99 -2.61 63.33
CA LEU A 120 10.50 -3.92 62.88
C LEU A 120 10.88 -3.98 61.40
N LEU A 121 10.45 -2.99 60.60
CA LEU A 121 10.72 -2.91 59.16
C LEU A 121 11.85 -1.94 58.81
N ARG A 122 12.50 -1.32 59.81
CA ARG A 122 13.66 -0.45 59.59
C ARG A 122 14.90 -1.28 59.23
N ALA A 123 15.75 -0.70 58.38
CA ALA A 123 16.92 -1.37 57.83
C ALA A 123 18.03 -1.69 58.86
N ASP A 124 17.95 -1.14 60.07
CA ASP A 124 19.01 -1.06 61.07
C ASP A 124 18.73 -1.83 62.39
N ILE A 125 17.67 -2.64 62.46
CA ILE A 125 17.32 -3.34 63.71
C ILE A 125 18.36 -4.41 64.10
N GLN A 126 18.77 -4.41 65.37
CA GLN A 126 19.73 -5.37 65.91
C GLN A 126 19.07 -6.69 66.30
N GLU A 127 19.79 -7.82 66.15
CA GLU A 127 19.29 -9.19 66.33
C GLU A 127 18.62 -9.43 67.70
N LYS A 128 19.18 -8.85 68.75
CA LYS A 128 18.65 -8.93 70.12
C LYS A 128 17.26 -8.27 70.25
N GLU A 129 17.06 -7.15 69.57
CA GLU A 129 15.81 -6.38 69.59
C GLU A 129 14.70 -7.06 68.77
N LEU A 130 15.09 -7.80 67.72
CA LEU A 130 14.18 -8.62 66.92
C LEU A 130 13.65 -9.83 67.72
N LEU A 131 14.54 -10.50 68.45
CA LEU A 131 14.21 -11.67 69.28
C LEU A 131 13.35 -11.30 70.50
N GLU A 132 13.58 -10.14 71.12
CA GLU A 132 12.77 -9.65 72.26
C GLU A 132 11.35 -9.24 71.83
N ASN A 133 11.16 -8.80 70.58
CA ASN A 133 9.84 -8.42 70.05
C ASN A 133 9.12 -9.56 69.31
N PHE A 134 9.80 -10.67 69.01
CA PHE A 134 9.25 -11.83 68.31
C PHE A 134 7.97 -12.42 68.95
N PRO A 135 7.84 -12.53 70.29
CA PRO A 135 6.60 -13.01 70.93
C PRO A 135 5.39 -12.10 70.70
N LYS A 136 5.59 -10.82 70.37
CA LYS A 136 4.52 -9.84 70.16
C LYS A 136 3.85 -10.00 68.78
N LEU A 137 4.47 -10.73 67.85
CA LEU A 137 3.93 -11.03 66.52
C LEU A 137 3.03 -12.28 66.49
N ARG A 138 2.89 -12.98 67.62
CA ARG A 138 2.10 -14.23 67.72
C ARG A 138 0.60 -14.08 67.39
N PRO A 139 -0.07 -12.94 67.62
CA PRO A 139 -1.46 -12.76 67.16
C PRO A 139 -1.60 -12.68 65.63
N LEU A 140 -0.55 -12.22 64.92
CA LEU A 140 -0.53 -12.11 63.46
C LEU A 140 -0.49 -13.49 62.77
N SER A 141 0.18 -14.47 63.38
CA SER A 141 0.20 -15.84 62.84
C SER A 141 -1.17 -16.55 62.95
N GLN A 142 -2.05 -16.09 63.84
CA GLN A 142 -3.41 -16.60 63.98
C GLN A 142 -4.42 -15.90 63.05
N LEU A 143 -4.22 -14.61 62.78
CA LEU A 143 -5.16 -13.81 61.98
C LEU A 143 -4.79 -13.77 60.48
N TYR A 144 -3.49 -13.75 60.15
CA TYR A 144 -2.98 -13.63 58.78
C TYR A 144 -1.71 -14.48 58.58
N PRO A 145 -1.83 -15.82 58.55
CA PRO A 145 -0.69 -16.73 58.53
C PRO A 145 0.22 -16.53 57.30
N GLU A 146 -0.32 -16.18 56.13
CA GLU A 146 0.47 -15.95 54.92
C GLU A 146 1.33 -14.67 54.99
N VAL A 147 0.80 -13.59 55.57
CA VAL A 147 1.54 -12.33 55.76
C VAL A 147 2.67 -12.54 56.77
N TYR A 148 2.37 -13.25 57.86
CA TYR A 148 3.36 -13.64 58.86
C TYR A 148 4.49 -14.48 58.25
N GLN A 149 4.16 -15.43 57.37
CA GLN A 149 5.14 -16.30 56.70
C GLN A 149 6.01 -15.54 55.68
N ARG A 150 5.43 -14.62 54.91
CA ARG A 150 6.18 -13.76 53.97
C ARG A 150 7.14 -12.81 54.67
N ILE A 151 6.75 -12.26 55.83
CA ILE A 151 7.64 -11.41 56.65
C ILE A 151 8.82 -12.23 57.17
N LEU A 152 8.59 -13.46 57.67
CA LEU A 152 9.67 -14.33 58.14
C LEU A 152 10.65 -14.72 57.03
N LEU A 153 10.15 -15.02 55.83
CA LEU A 153 10.98 -15.34 54.66
C LEU A 153 11.77 -14.12 54.17
N ALA A 154 11.16 -12.93 54.14
CA ALA A 154 11.85 -11.69 53.76
C ALA A 154 12.97 -11.31 54.76
N VAL A 155 12.74 -11.51 56.05
CA VAL A 155 13.76 -11.29 57.09
C VAL A 155 14.90 -12.31 56.99
N ALA A 156 14.59 -13.59 56.75
CA ALA A 156 15.60 -14.64 56.60
C ALA A 156 16.45 -14.47 55.32
N ALA A 157 15.82 -14.14 54.18
CA ALA A 157 16.51 -13.90 52.91
C ALA A 157 17.44 -12.68 52.98
N LYS A 158 17.06 -11.63 53.71
CA LYS A 158 17.84 -10.39 53.82
C LYS A 158 19.06 -10.51 54.74
N LYS A 159 19.05 -11.45 55.70
CA LYS A 159 20.17 -11.67 56.65
C LYS A 159 21.16 -12.74 56.20
N ASN A 160 20.85 -13.50 55.14
CA ASN A 160 21.67 -14.60 54.64
C ASN A 160 22.04 -15.64 55.74
N ASP A 161 21.14 -15.83 56.71
CA ASP A 161 21.34 -16.72 57.85
C ASP A 161 20.61 -18.05 57.62
N ALA A 162 21.40 -19.05 57.23
CA ALA A 162 20.91 -20.39 56.93
C ALA A 162 20.29 -21.10 58.16
N ASN A 163 20.74 -20.79 59.38
CA ASN A 163 20.23 -21.41 60.60
C ASN A 163 18.87 -20.82 61.00
N PHE A 164 18.68 -19.51 60.79
CA PHE A 164 17.39 -18.86 61.00
C PHE A 164 16.34 -19.33 59.97
N LEU A 165 16.75 -19.48 58.71
CA LEU A 165 15.91 -20.07 57.67
C LEU A 165 15.53 -21.53 58.01
N GLN A 166 16.46 -22.32 58.54
CA GLN A 166 16.24 -23.69 59.04
C GLN A 166 15.24 -23.73 60.22
N TYR A 167 15.29 -22.76 61.14
CA TYR A 167 14.33 -22.64 62.24
C TYR A 167 12.91 -22.31 61.75
N VAL A 168 12.77 -21.36 60.82
CA VAL A 168 11.48 -20.96 60.24
C VAL A 168 10.86 -22.12 59.43
N MET A 169 11.68 -22.84 58.66
CA MET A 169 11.25 -23.97 57.82
C MET A 169 10.93 -25.23 58.65
N SER A 170 11.62 -25.46 59.78
CA SER A 170 11.37 -26.65 60.64
C SER A 170 10.13 -26.54 61.53
N LYS A 171 9.61 -25.33 61.76
CA LYS A 171 8.40 -25.08 62.55
C LYS A 171 7.11 -25.04 61.72
N HIS A 172 7.22 -24.90 60.40
CA HIS A 172 6.08 -24.79 59.49
C HIS A 172 6.23 -25.85 58.39
N ASN A 173 5.37 -26.88 58.43
CA ASN A 173 5.52 -28.17 57.75
C ASN A 173 5.64 -28.10 56.21
N THR A 174 6.81 -27.75 55.68
CA THR A 174 7.14 -27.74 54.24
C THR A 174 8.25 -28.75 53.92
N GLN A 175 8.05 -29.99 54.36
CA GLN A 175 9.01 -31.08 54.23
C GLN A 175 9.36 -31.47 52.78
N GLU A 176 8.55 -31.08 51.79
CA GLU A 176 8.82 -31.32 50.36
C GLU A 176 9.76 -30.29 49.71
N GLN A 177 9.69 -29.02 50.12
CA GLN A 177 10.59 -27.98 49.60
C GLN A 177 12.02 -28.14 50.14
N TYR A 178 12.18 -28.73 51.33
CA TYR A 178 13.50 -29.09 51.87
C TYR A 178 14.16 -30.24 51.09
N LYS A 179 13.37 -31.19 50.57
CA LYS A 179 13.88 -32.25 49.68
C LYS A 179 14.36 -31.70 48.33
N MET A 180 13.77 -30.60 47.85
CA MET A 180 14.17 -29.93 46.60
C MET A 180 15.56 -29.27 46.64
N LEU A 181 16.00 -28.74 47.79
CA LEU A 181 17.30 -28.05 47.89
C LEU A 181 18.49 -29.01 48.09
N HIS A 182 18.27 -30.21 48.64
CA HIS A 182 19.36 -31.15 48.95
C HIS A 182 19.67 -32.18 47.86
N ALA A 183 18.85 -32.32 46.81
CA ALA A 183 19.14 -33.21 45.68
C ALA A 183 20.46 -32.87 44.95
N LYS A 184 20.90 -31.61 45.01
CA LYS A 184 22.19 -31.17 44.46
C LYS A 184 23.36 -31.44 45.40
N SER A 185 23.17 -31.31 46.72
CA SER A 185 24.18 -31.64 47.72
C SER A 185 24.49 -33.14 47.74
N ASP A 186 23.46 -33.97 47.62
CA ASP A 186 23.60 -35.44 47.61
C ASP A 186 24.23 -35.93 46.30
N LEU A 187 23.96 -35.27 45.18
CA LEU A 187 24.60 -35.57 43.88
C LEU A 187 26.07 -35.12 43.86
N GLN A 188 26.39 -33.97 44.48
CA GLN A 188 27.77 -33.49 44.61
C GLN A 188 28.58 -34.35 45.59
N ASP A 189 27.99 -34.82 46.69
CA ASP A 189 28.61 -35.75 47.64
C ASP A 189 28.80 -37.16 47.05
N TYR A 190 27.87 -37.61 46.19
CA TYR A 190 27.99 -38.87 45.46
C TYR A 190 29.12 -38.80 44.41
N LEU A 191 29.20 -37.70 43.64
CA LEU A 191 30.26 -37.49 42.64
C LEU A 191 31.65 -37.26 43.27
N ASN A 192 31.72 -36.77 44.52
CA ASN A 192 32.97 -36.57 45.25
C ASN A 192 33.44 -37.80 46.04
N LYS A 193 32.55 -38.75 46.38
CA LYS A 193 32.92 -39.97 47.11
C LYS A 193 33.51 -41.08 46.25
N ASP A 194 33.42 -40.99 44.92
CA ASP A 194 33.78 -42.11 44.03
C ASP A 194 35.14 -41.99 43.33
N LYS A 195 36.16 -41.51 44.07
CA LYS A 195 37.56 -41.51 43.60
C LYS A 195 38.44 -42.62 44.17
N LYS A 196 37.92 -43.56 44.97
CA LYS A 196 38.71 -44.70 45.46
C LYS A 196 37.88 -45.98 45.64
N ASN A 197 38.14 -46.93 44.74
CA ASN A 197 37.97 -48.38 44.85
C ASN A 197 36.56 -48.93 45.18
N LEU A 198 35.97 -49.64 44.21
CA LEU A 198 35.47 -51.02 44.39
C LEU A 198 35.12 -51.68 43.04
N ASP A 199 35.68 -52.86 42.82
CA ASP A 199 35.32 -53.83 41.79
C ASP A 199 33.88 -54.33 42.00
N TYR A 200 32.99 -54.19 41.01
CA TYR A 200 31.96 -55.17 40.57
C TYR A 200 31.10 -54.54 39.45
N PRO A 201 30.81 -55.24 38.33
CA PRO A 201 30.05 -54.65 37.24
C PRO A 201 28.53 -54.77 37.45
N LEU A 202 27.82 -53.63 37.45
CA LEU A 202 26.37 -53.60 37.22
C LEU A 202 26.08 -53.80 35.73
N SER A 203 25.03 -54.56 35.40
CA SER A 203 24.68 -54.91 34.04
C SER A 203 23.96 -53.76 33.31
N ALA A 204 24.17 -53.65 31.99
CA ALA A 204 23.62 -52.57 31.16
C ALA A 204 22.08 -52.52 31.11
N SER A 205 21.37 -53.58 31.53
CA SER A 205 19.91 -53.61 31.57
C SER A 205 19.32 -52.89 32.79
N ASP A 206 20.06 -52.86 33.90
CA ASP A 206 19.64 -52.17 35.13
C ASP A 206 19.78 -50.64 34.99
N PHE A 207 20.79 -50.19 34.23
CA PHE A 207 21.00 -48.77 33.92
C PHE A 207 19.89 -48.21 33.00
N SER A 208 19.37 -49.02 32.07
CA SER A 208 18.30 -48.63 31.13
C SER A 208 16.93 -48.43 31.82
N LYS A 209 16.60 -49.27 32.81
CA LYS A 209 15.35 -49.13 33.59
C LYS A 209 15.40 -47.96 34.57
N PHE A 210 16.56 -47.65 35.15
CA PHE A 210 16.72 -46.50 36.04
C PHE A 210 16.72 -45.17 35.27
N ALA A 211 17.36 -45.13 34.09
CA ALA A 211 17.43 -43.92 33.25
C ALA A 211 16.09 -43.54 32.58
N SER A 212 15.20 -44.51 32.33
CA SER A 212 13.86 -44.26 31.77
C SER A 212 12.86 -43.76 32.81
N GLY A 213 12.88 -44.29 34.03
CA GLY A 213 12.02 -43.82 35.13
C GLY A 213 12.43 -42.45 35.68
N ALA A 214 13.75 -42.19 35.81
CA ALA A 214 14.26 -40.91 36.31
C ALA A 214 14.10 -39.77 35.28
N ARG A 215 14.20 -40.03 33.97
CA ARG A 215 13.96 -39.00 32.94
C ARG A 215 12.50 -38.57 32.86
N ALA A 216 11.55 -39.48 33.07
CA ALA A 216 10.13 -39.14 33.11
C ALA A 216 9.80 -38.26 34.33
N SER A 217 10.30 -38.63 35.53
CA SER A 217 10.02 -37.81 36.72
C SER A 217 10.77 -36.46 36.71
N ILE A 218 11.98 -36.39 36.15
CA ILE A 218 12.73 -35.13 36.03
C ILE A 218 12.07 -34.21 34.99
N ALA A 219 11.56 -34.73 33.88
CA ALA A 219 10.83 -33.93 32.89
C ALA A 219 9.52 -33.35 33.49
N ASP A 220 8.76 -34.17 34.22
CA ASP A 220 7.55 -33.72 34.91
C ASP A 220 7.85 -32.70 36.03
N MET A 221 8.99 -32.86 36.73
CA MET A 221 9.47 -31.92 37.75
C MET A 221 10.01 -30.61 37.17
N VAL A 222 10.65 -30.64 35.99
CA VAL A 222 11.09 -29.44 35.26
C VAL A 222 9.88 -28.65 34.75
N LEU A 223 8.87 -29.33 34.21
CA LEU A 223 7.62 -28.70 33.77
C LEU A 223 6.83 -28.06 34.93
N ALA A 224 6.84 -28.69 36.11
CA ALA A 224 6.24 -28.11 37.31
C ALA A 224 7.03 -26.89 37.83
N ALA A 225 8.37 -26.93 37.78
CA ALA A 225 9.22 -25.80 38.14
C ALA A 225 9.12 -24.63 37.13
N GLU A 226 8.92 -24.91 35.84
CA GLU A 226 8.65 -23.91 34.80
C GLU A 226 7.31 -23.18 35.03
N GLY A 227 6.27 -23.92 35.45
CA GLY A 227 4.96 -23.34 35.75
C GLY A 227 4.95 -22.34 36.91
N ASP A 228 5.80 -22.54 37.93
CA ASP A 228 5.96 -21.61 39.06
C ASP A 228 7.03 -20.53 38.82
N ALA A 229 8.08 -20.82 38.03
CA ALA A 229 9.09 -19.83 37.63
C ALA A 229 8.51 -18.75 36.69
N ALA A 230 7.50 -19.10 35.88
CA ALA A 230 6.78 -18.17 35.01
C ALA A 230 5.95 -17.15 35.81
N LYS A 231 5.41 -17.53 36.98
CA LYS A 231 4.60 -16.63 37.84
C LYS A 231 5.42 -15.67 38.69
N THR A 232 6.71 -15.96 38.88
CA THR A 232 7.58 -15.27 39.86
C THR A 232 8.62 -14.36 39.22
N GLY A 233 8.66 -14.25 37.89
CA GLY A 233 9.68 -13.45 37.18
C GLY A 233 11.09 -14.04 37.25
N ILE A 234 11.23 -15.30 37.69
CA ILE A 234 12.53 -15.98 37.89
C ILE A 234 13.07 -16.58 36.58
N ARG A 235 12.22 -16.80 35.57
CA ARG A 235 12.57 -17.40 34.27
C ARG A 235 13.71 -16.67 33.52
N PRO A 236 13.74 -15.32 33.40
CA PRO A 236 14.86 -14.62 32.77
C PRO A 236 16.18 -14.84 33.52
N MET A 237 16.12 -14.92 34.86
CA MET A 237 17.26 -15.19 35.71
C MET A 237 17.77 -16.64 35.54
N LEU A 238 16.86 -17.61 35.40
CA LEU A 238 17.20 -19.00 35.11
C LEU A 238 17.73 -19.20 33.69
N LEU A 239 17.22 -18.46 32.70
CA LEU A 239 17.76 -18.40 31.33
C LEU A 239 19.17 -17.81 31.33
N GLN A 240 19.42 -16.70 32.04
CA GLN A 240 20.76 -16.12 32.21
C GLN A 240 21.73 -17.06 32.94
N GLN A 241 21.24 -17.88 33.86
CA GLN A 241 22.05 -18.86 34.59
C GLN A 241 22.18 -20.22 33.89
N GLY A 242 21.60 -20.39 32.69
CA GLY A 242 21.65 -21.64 31.92
C GLY A 242 20.90 -22.80 32.56
N LEU A 243 19.95 -22.52 33.45
CA LEU A 243 19.17 -23.51 34.19
C LEU A 243 17.90 -23.97 33.45
N ILE A 244 17.49 -23.22 32.41
CA ILE A 244 16.49 -23.62 31.43
C ILE A 244 17.02 -23.29 30.04
N THR A 245 16.85 -24.19 29.08
CA THR A 245 17.27 -23.95 27.70
C THR A 245 16.24 -23.07 26.98
N PRO A 246 16.67 -22.02 26.25
CA PRO A 246 15.78 -21.30 25.36
C PRO A 246 15.14 -22.27 24.35
N PRO A 247 13.92 -21.97 23.85
CA PRO A 247 13.20 -22.87 22.94
C PRO A 247 13.94 -23.11 21.61
N PHE A 248 14.91 -22.25 21.28
CA PHE A 248 15.77 -22.35 20.11
C PHE A 248 17.23 -22.13 20.50
N ASN A 249 18.15 -22.83 19.83
CA ASN A 249 19.58 -22.57 19.94
C ASN A 249 19.98 -21.40 19.03
N ASP A 250 21.15 -20.77 19.26
CA ASP A 250 21.66 -19.69 18.40
C ASP A 250 21.92 -20.14 16.95
N HIS A 251 22.11 -21.45 16.74
CA HIS A 251 22.17 -22.08 15.43
C HIS A 251 21.19 -23.24 15.42
N GLU A 252 20.16 -23.15 14.58
CA GLU A 252 19.06 -24.11 14.58
C GLU A 252 18.86 -24.66 13.17
N ARG A 253 18.81 -25.99 13.06
CA ARG A 253 18.38 -26.63 11.82
C ARG A 253 16.86 -26.63 11.78
N MET A 254 16.26 -25.83 10.91
CA MET A 254 14.80 -25.68 10.86
C MET A 254 14.21 -26.21 9.55
N SER A 255 13.15 -26.99 9.68
CA SER A 255 12.30 -27.48 8.59
C SER A 255 10.83 -27.32 8.97
N LEU A 256 9.93 -27.36 7.99
CA LEU A 256 8.48 -27.28 8.26
C LEU A 256 8.01 -28.39 9.22
N GLU A 257 8.52 -29.61 9.09
CA GLU A 257 8.15 -30.72 9.99
C GLU A 257 8.64 -30.50 11.42
N ARG A 258 9.84 -29.94 11.61
CA ARG A 258 10.31 -29.56 12.95
C ARG A 258 9.47 -28.42 13.52
N LEU A 259 9.10 -27.45 12.69
CA LEU A 259 8.28 -26.32 13.12
C LEU A 259 6.85 -26.75 13.49
N LYS A 260 6.26 -27.71 12.76
CA LYS A 260 4.98 -28.36 13.08
C LYS A 260 5.03 -29.01 14.46
N GLN A 261 6.09 -29.75 14.75
CA GLN A 261 6.30 -30.36 16.06
C GLN A 261 6.30 -29.30 17.19
N ILE A 262 7.05 -28.21 16.99
CA ILE A 262 7.14 -27.11 17.97
C ILE A 262 5.78 -26.42 18.15
N ALA A 263 5.06 -26.12 17.07
CA ALA A 263 3.74 -25.52 17.13
C ALA A 263 2.74 -26.43 17.87
N PHE A 264 2.75 -27.73 17.58
CA PHE A 264 1.94 -28.73 18.28
C PHE A 264 2.23 -28.76 19.78
N GLU A 265 3.51 -28.87 20.17
CA GLU A 265 3.97 -28.89 21.57
C GLU A 265 3.50 -27.64 22.32
N ARG A 266 3.68 -26.46 21.73
CA ARG A 266 3.21 -25.20 22.32
C ARG A 266 1.70 -25.17 22.50
N CYS A 267 0.95 -25.74 21.58
CA CYS A 267 -0.51 -25.78 21.63
C CYS A 267 -1.06 -26.71 22.73
N GLN A 268 -0.22 -27.56 23.32
CA GLN A 268 -0.64 -28.42 24.43
C GLN A 268 -0.79 -27.64 25.75
N HIS A 269 -0.15 -26.49 25.86
CA HIS A 269 -0.15 -25.64 27.05
C HIS A 269 -1.04 -24.39 26.85
N PRO A 270 -1.47 -23.72 27.94
CA PRO A 270 -2.11 -22.41 27.83
C PRO A 270 -1.22 -21.38 27.10
N PHE A 271 -1.83 -20.37 26.48
CA PHE A 271 -1.06 -19.30 25.85
C PHE A 271 -0.35 -18.45 26.91
N GLU A 272 0.96 -18.33 26.76
CA GLU A 272 1.79 -17.42 27.55
C GLU A 272 1.94 -16.09 26.82
N ARG A 273 1.02 -15.15 27.05
CA ARG A 273 1.10 -13.81 26.45
C ARG A 273 2.45 -13.15 26.82
N PRO A 274 3.23 -12.65 25.85
CA PRO A 274 4.47 -11.93 26.14
C PRO A 274 4.20 -10.74 27.07
N GLU A 275 4.96 -10.65 28.16
CA GLU A 275 4.94 -9.45 29.00
C GLU A 275 5.74 -8.34 28.30
N ILE A 276 5.09 -7.21 28.04
CA ILE A 276 5.73 -6.04 27.46
C ILE A 276 6.19 -5.15 28.61
N VAL A 277 7.49 -5.15 28.89
CA VAL A 277 8.07 -4.23 29.86
C VAL A 277 8.13 -2.83 29.23
N PRO A 278 7.55 -1.79 29.86
CA PRO A 278 7.61 -0.43 29.32
C PRO A 278 9.06 0.07 29.20
N VAL A 279 9.38 0.68 28.07
CA VAL A 279 10.66 1.33 27.77
C VAL A 279 10.34 2.75 27.31
N PRO A 280 10.17 3.71 28.24
CA PRO A 280 9.63 5.04 27.93
C PRO A 280 10.33 5.81 26.82
N ILE A 281 11.63 5.56 26.59
CA ILE A 281 12.40 6.22 25.51
C ILE A 281 12.04 5.69 24.11
N LEU A 282 11.50 4.48 24.00
CA LEU A 282 11.09 3.85 22.73
C LEU A 282 9.57 3.77 22.57
N ASP A 283 8.84 3.71 23.67
CA ASP A 283 7.39 3.61 23.70
C ASP A 283 6.74 4.96 23.31
N PRO A 284 5.46 4.96 22.88
CA PRO A 284 4.79 6.19 22.50
C PRO A 284 4.64 7.13 23.70
N PRO A 285 4.74 8.46 23.49
CA PRO A 285 4.62 9.42 24.58
C PRO A 285 3.23 9.34 25.25
N ASN A 286 3.22 9.35 26.59
CA ASN A 286 2.00 9.18 27.41
C ASN A 286 0.94 10.30 27.26
N SER A 287 1.26 11.39 26.56
CA SER A 287 0.35 12.52 26.35
C SER A 287 0.42 12.98 24.89
N ALA A 288 -0.68 12.85 24.16
CA ALA A 288 -0.80 13.37 22.81
C ALA A 288 -0.52 14.87 22.77
N GLY A 289 0.40 15.31 21.91
CA GLY A 289 0.66 16.73 21.64
C GLY A 289 1.60 17.48 22.59
N VAL A 290 2.24 16.81 23.56
CA VAL A 290 3.29 17.40 24.39
C VAL A 290 4.64 16.73 24.02
N PRO A 291 5.77 17.47 23.93
CA PRO A 291 7.10 16.88 23.81
C PRO A 291 7.42 16.04 25.06
N GLY A 292 6.95 14.79 25.05
CA GLY A 292 7.20 13.79 26.09
C GLY A 292 8.36 12.88 25.69
N VAL A 293 8.89 12.15 26.67
CA VAL A 293 9.83 11.05 26.41
C VAL A 293 9.08 9.95 25.65
N GLY A 294 9.63 9.51 24.51
CA GLY A 294 9.04 8.46 23.67
C GLY A 294 9.31 8.67 22.18
N MET A 295 8.91 7.69 21.36
CA MET A 295 8.92 7.81 19.90
C MET A 295 7.49 7.92 19.38
N ASP A 296 7.25 8.82 18.42
CA ASP A 296 6.04 8.77 17.60
C ASP A 296 6.24 7.88 16.37
N TYR A 297 5.18 7.69 15.57
CA TYR A 297 5.24 6.85 14.38
C TYR A 297 6.24 7.37 13.33
N LYS A 298 6.41 8.69 13.21
CA LYS A 298 7.37 9.28 12.26
C LYS A 298 8.81 9.00 12.70
N ALA A 299 9.09 9.17 13.99
CA ALA A 299 10.38 8.83 14.60
C ALA A 299 10.70 7.34 14.45
N GLU A 300 9.71 6.46 14.65
CA GLU A 300 9.87 5.03 14.42
C GLU A 300 10.31 4.73 12.98
N LEU A 301 9.63 5.28 11.97
CA LEU A 301 9.97 5.07 10.55
C LEU A 301 11.38 5.59 10.20
N ALA A 302 11.93 6.51 10.99
CA ALA A 302 13.26 7.04 10.80
C ALA A 302 14.38 6.17 11.41
N VAL A 303 14.03 5.16 12.20
CA VAL A 303 15.01 4.19 12.74
C VAL A 303 15.48 3.27 11.61
N THR A 304 16.79 3.29 11.37
CA THR A 304 17.46 2.42 10.40
C THR A 304 18.27 1.35 11.13
N ALA A 305 18.61 0.24 10.48
CA ALA A 305 19.50 -0.81 10.99
C ALA A 305 20.19 -1.51 9.80
N SER A 306 21.04 -2.49 10.08
CA SER A 306 21.83 -3.20 9.08
C SER A 306 21.07 -4.40 8.50
N ASN A 307 21.30 -4.68 7.20
CA ASN A 307 20.82 -5.92 6.58
C ASN A 307 21.50 -7.12 7.25
N VAL A 308 20.73 -8.15 7.57
CA VAL A 308 21.25 -9.42 8.12
C VAL A 308 21.46 -10.49 7.04
N LEU A 309 20.90 -10.26 5.86
CA LEU A 309 21.06 -11.08 4.67
C LEU A 309 20.94 -10.17 3.44
N ASP A 310 21.87 -10.29 2.50
CA ASP A 310 21.85 -9.57 1.22
C ASP A 310 22.45 -10.49 0.15
N ARG A 311 21.61 -10.99 -0.77
CA ARG A 311 22.00 -11.98 -1.77
C ARG A 311 20.98 -12.06 -2.90
N ASP A 312 21.43 -12.36 -4.12
CA ASP A 312 20.56 -12.65 -5.26
C ASP A 312 19.53 -11.52 -5.55
N GLY A 313 19.85 -10.27 -5.20
CA GLY A 313 18.96 -9.11 -5.35
C GLY A 313 17.99 -8.90 -4.19
N PHE A 314 17.88 -9.83 -3.25
CA PHE A 314 17.08 -9.68 -2.03
C PHE A 314 17.92 -9.15 -0.87
N TYR A 315 17.29 -8.37 0.01
CA TYR A 315 17.81 -8.07 1.34
C TYR A 315 16.78 -8.41 2.42
N MET A 316 17.26 -8.79 3.60
CA MET A 316 16.47 -8.94 4.81
C MET A 316 16.97 -7.99 5.89
N TYR A 317 16.03 -7.23 6.44
CA TYR A 317 16.28 -6.09 7.31
C TYR A 317 15.36 -6.18 8.55
N PRO A 318 15.87 -6.62 9.71
CA PRO A 318 15.07 -6.65 10.92
C PRO A 318 14.96 -5.27 11.56
N ARG A 319 13.78 -4.93 12.09
CA ARG A 319 13.58 -3.66 12.82
C ARG A 319 13.57 -3.88 14.34
N PRO A 320 14.20 -2.97 15.10
CA PRO A 320 14.18 -3.02 16.55
C PRO A 320 12.79 -2.65 17.09
N ARG A 321 12.58 -2.84 18.39
CA ARG A 321 11.42 -2.29 19.10
C ARG A 321 11.29 -0.79 18.89
N ALA A 322 10.05 -0.35 18.68
CA ALA A 322 9.68 1.04 18.52
C ALA A 322 8.28 1.32 19.09
N ALA A 323 7.70 2.48 18.74
CA ALA A 323 6.48 3.00 19.33
C ALA A 323 5.27 2.08 19.13
N VAL A 324 5.07 1.59 17.90
CA VAL A 324 3.91 0.76 17.55
C VAL A 324 4.21 -0.73 17.76
N ASN A 325 5.48 -1.12 17.63
CA ASN A 325 5.91 -2.51 17.65
C ASN A 325 6.82 -2.80 18.84
N SER A 326 6.26 -3.45 19.86
CA SER A 326 6.95 -3.73 21.13
C SER A 326 7.07 -5.22 21.47
N LEU A 327 6.39 -6.09 20.72
CA LEU A 327 6.43 -7.54 20.93
C LEU A 327 7.74 -8.14 20.38
N PRO A 328 8.54 -8.82 21.23
CA PRO A 328 9.76 -9.47 20.75
C PRO A 328 9.47 -10.60 19.77
N MET A 329 10.29 -10.70 18.73
CA MET A 329 10.29 -11.75 17.73
C MET A 329 11.71 -12.28 17.54
N ASP A 330 11.90 -13.59 17.66
CA ASP A 330 13.17 -14.22 17.33
C ASP A 330 13.35 -14.30 15.81
N ILE A 331 14.50 -13.84 15.32
CA ILE A 331 14.78 -13.81 13.89
C ILE A 331 16.03 -14.64 13.64
N PHE A 332 15.92 -15.58 12.70
CA PHE A 332 17.02 -16.42 12.27
C PHE A 332 17.17 -16.32 10.75
N VAL A 333 18.40 -16.37 10.24
CA VAL A 333 18.66 -16.36 8.80
C VAL A 333 19.64 -17.44 8.37
N ASP A 334 19.38 -18.03 7.20
CA ASP A 334 20.26 -18.98 6.52
C ASP A 334 21.13 -18.24 5.50
N THR A 335 22.34 -17.87 5.93
CA THR A 335 23.28 -17.05 5.15
C THR A 335 24.01 -17.84 4.07
N ASP A 336 24.12 -19.17 4.19
CA ASP A 336 24.95 -20.03 3.33
C ASP A 336 24.18 -21.09 2.54
N LYS A 337 22.84 -21.10 2.63
CA LYS A 337 21.94 -22.09 2.00
C LYS A 337 22.12 -23.51 2.57
N SER A 338 22.66 -23.66 3.78
CA SER A 338 22.87 -24.97 4.41
C SER A 338 21.61 -25.54 5.07
N GLY A 339 20.58 -24.71 5.29
CA GLY A 339 19.44 -25.03 6.14
C GLY A 339 19.73 -24.93 7.64
N MET A 340 20.92 -24.44 8.02
CA MET A 340 21.23 -24.00 9.38
C MET A 340 20.94 -22.51 9.48
N TYR A 341 20.03 -22.12 10.38
CA TYR A 341 19.67 -20.73 10.57
C TYR A 341 20.40 -20.17 11.80
N GLN A 342 20.99 -19.01 11.65
CA GLN A 342 21.68 -18.30 12.72
C GLN A 342 20.76 -17.22 13.31
N ARG A 343 20.61 -17.20 14.64
CA ARG A 343 19.86 -16.17 15.35
C ARG A 343 20.49 -14.80 15.13
N LYS A 344 19.65 -13.79 14.97
CA LYS A 344 20.03 -12.38 14.87
C LYS A 344 19.51 -11.63 16.09
N THR A 345 20.41 -10.85 16.68
CA THR A 345 20.19 -10.06 17.88
C THR A 345 20.04 -8.59 17.53
N TRP A 346 19.64 -7.78 18.53
CA TRP A 346 19.62 -6.33 18.39
C TRP A 346 21.02 -5.77 18.10
N GLU A 347 22.05 -6.37 18.69
CA GLU A 347 23.45 -6.01 18.45
C GLU A 347 23.89 -6.31 17.01
N ASP A 348 23.46 -7.43 16.44
CA ASP A 348 23.79 -7.80 15.05
C ASP A 348 23.24 -6.80 14.03
N VAL A 349 22.05 -6.25 14.27
CA VAL A 349 21.42 -5.27 13.35
C VAL A 349 21.92 -3.85 13.60
N ASN A 350 22.50 -3.56 14.76
CA ASN A 350 23.09 -2.27 15.14
C ASN A 350 22.20 -1.07 14.74
N PRO A 351 21.03 -0.91 15.37
CA PRO A 351 20.08 0.10 14.96
C PRO A 351 20.60 1.52 15.21
N ASN A 352 20.24 2.41 14.29
CA ASN A 352 20.66 3.79 14.24
C ASN A 352 19.46 4.72 14.50
N PHE A 353 19.54 5.43 15.62
CA PHE A 353 18.56 6.42 16.07
C PHE A 353 19.01 7.87 15.82
N SER A 354 19.99 8.10 14.94
CA SER A 354 20.58 9.42 14.71
C SER A 354 19.77 10.33 13.77
N SER A 355 18.59 9.90 13.31
CA SER A 355 17.78 10.72 12.41
C SER A 355 17.33 12.01 13.11
N PRO A 356 17.38 13.18 12.43
CA PRO A 356 16.84 14.42 12.98
C PRO A 356 15.33 14.36 13.24
N ASP A 357 14.61 13.42 12.61
CA ASP A 357 13.17 13.19 12.85
C ASP A 357 12.88 12.53 14.21
N ILE A 358 13.90 11.98 14.88
CA ILE A 358 13.76 11.37 16.21
C ILE A 358 14.03 12.45 17.27
N GLN A 359 12.97 12.97 17.89
CA GLN A 359 13.06 14.03 18.89
C GLN A 359 12.30 13.64 20.18
N PRO A 360 12.97 13.66 21.36
CA PRO A 360 14.39 13.97 21.56
C PRO A 360 15.32 12.88 20.98
N PRO A 361 16.59 13.19 20.63
CA PRO A 361 17.53 12.19 20.14
C PRO A 361 17.73 11.05 21.14
N ILE A 362 17.75 9.82 20.65
CA ILE A 362 17.88 8.62 21.48
C ILE A 362 19.33 8.15 21.49
N ASP A 363 19.93 8.10 22.67
CA ASP A 363 21.23 7.46 22.88
C ASP A 363 21.05 5.94 22.99
N LYS A 364 21.47 5.21 21.95
CA LYS A 364 21.33 3.75 21.89
C LYS A 364 21.94 3.01 23.08
N ASN A 365 22.97 3.58 23.71
CA ASN A 365 23.63 2.96 24.86
C ASN A 365 22.79 3.04 26.15
N LYS A 366 21.81 3.94 26.19
CA LYS A 366 20.86 4.10 27.30
C LYS A 366 19.60 3.25 27.15
N ILE A 367 19.43 2.56 26.02
CA ILE A 367 18.32 1.63 25.83
C ILE A 367 18.56 0.42 26.76
N PRO A 368 17.62 0.12 27.67
CA PRO A 368 17.74 -1.01 28.58
C PRO A 368 17.56 -2.34 27.82
N PRO A 369 17.97 -3.50 28.39
CA PRO A 369 17.87 -4.80 27.72
C PRO A 369 16.48 -5.12 27.15
N GLU A 370 15.41 -4.71 27.83
CA GLU A 370 14.02 -4.92 27.42
C GLU A 370 13.62 -4.11 26.17
N GLY A 371 14.40 -3.06 25.86
CA GLY A 371 14.30 -2.29 24.63
C GLY A 371 15.16 -2.82 23.49
N ARG A 372 16.07 -3.76 23.76
CA ARG A 372 17.01 -4.34 22.78
C ARG A 372 16.47 -5.63 22.18
N VAL A 373 15.28 -5.55 21.61
CA VAL A 373 14.61 -6.68 20.95
C VAL A 373 14.30 -6.34 19.50
N LEU A 374 14.20 -7.37 18.65
CA LEU A 374 13.72 -7.25 17.27
C LEU A 374 12.21 -7.52 17.25
N THR A 375 11.48 -6.81 16.40
CA THR A 375 10.01 -6.86 16.38
C THR A 375 9.40 -7.01 14.99
N GLU A 376 10.20 -6.81 13.93
CA GLU A 376 9.75 -6.93 12.54
C GLU A 376 10.89 -7.49 11.67
N LEU A 377 10.52 -8.14 10.57
CA LEU A 377 11.42 -8.54 9.49
C LEU A 377 10.92 -7.93 8.17
N ILE A 378 11.73 -7.04 7.61
CA ILE A 378 11.52 -6.50 6.28
C ILE A 378 12.27 -7.35 5.26
N VAL A 379 11.61 -7.64 4.14
CA VAL A 379 12.22 -8.26 2.97
C VAL A 379 12.01 -7.33 1.78
N GLY A 380 13.10 -6.91 1.14
CA GLY A 380 13.03 -6.12 -0.08
C GLY A 380 13.90 -6.69 -1.18
N HIS A 381 13.80 -6.09 -2.36
CA HIS A 381 14.47 -6.58 -3.56
C HIS A 381 14.91 -5.43 -4.46
N GLN A 382 15.99 -5.64 -5.23
CA GLN A 382 16.46 -4.69 -6.22
C GLN A 382 15.52 -4.66 -7.44
N ALA A 383 14.87 -3.52 -7.68
CA ALA A 383 13.97 -3.38 -8.80
C ALA A 383 14.66 -3.74 -10.14
N PRO A 384 13.98 -4.45 -11.09
CA PRO A 384 14.60 -4.96 -12.32
C PRO A 384 15.23 -3.89 -13.22
N ASN A 385 14.77 -2.64 -13.11
CA ASN A 385 15.32 -1.49 -13.82
C ASN A 385 16.59 -0.92 -13.17
N GLY A 386 17.08 -1.54 -12.09
CA GLY A 386 18.21 -1.09 -11.27
C GLY A 386 17.90 0.16 -10.43
N LYS A 387 16.68 0.71 -10.51
CA LYS A 387 16.29 1.96 -9.84
C LYS A 387 15.64 1.66 -8.49
N GLY A 388 16.48 1.40 -7.50
CA GLY A 388 16.10 1.36 -6.10
C GLY A 388 15.92 -0.05 -5.52
N TRP A 389 15.64 -0.05 -4.21
CA TRP A 389 15.54 -1.22 -3.36
C TRP A 389 14.24 -1.16 -2.56
N PRO A 390 13.07 -1.30 -3.22
CA PRO A 390 11.81 -1.25 -2.52
C PRO A 390 11.71 -2.36 -1.48
N GLN A 391 11.16 -1.98 -0.32
CA GLN A 391 10.61 -2.92 0.64
C GLN A 391 9.38 -3.57 0.01
N LEU A 392 9.42 -4.89 -0.16
CA LEU A 392 8.31 -5.64 -0.73
C LEU A 392 7.42 -6.22 0.35
N PHE A 393 8.00 -6.77 1.43
CA PHE A 393 7.28 -7.45 2.51
C PHE A 393 7.72 -6.92 3.89
N ASP A 394 6.77 -6.74 4.79
CA ASP A 394 6.93 -6.31 6.19
C ASP A 394 6.20 -7.31 7.08
N ILE A 395 6.94 -8.16 7.79
CA ILE A 395 6.37 -9.17 8.70
C ILE A 395 6.58 -8.70 10.13
N ARG A 396 5.50 -8.47 10.86
CA ARG A 396 5.54 -7.95 12.23
C ARG A 396 5.26 -9.04 13.26
N SER A 397 5.84 -8.85 14.44
CA SER A 397 5.59 -9.66 15.63
C SER A 397 4.11 -9.76 16.03
N SER A 398 3.28 -8.78 15.66
CA SER A 398 1.82 -8.76 15.83
C SER A 398 1.05 -9.61 14.81
N ALA A 399 1.75 -10.43 14.01
CA ALA A 399 1.19 -11.25 12.94
C ALA A 399 0.50 -10.46 11.81
N TYR A 400 0.71 -9.15 11.79
CA TYR A 400 0.41 -8.31 10.63
C TYR A 400 1.52 -8.41 9.60
N VAL A 401 1.11 -8.46 8.33
CA VAL A 401 2.01 -8.42 7.19
C VAL A 401 1.54 -7.35 6.22
N ARG A 402 2.43 -6.44 5.84
CA ARG A 402 2.18 -5.46 4.77
C ARG A 402 3.08 -5.80 3.60
N PHE A 403 2.53 -5.80 2.39
CA PHE A 403 3.34 -5.99 1.20
C PHE A 403 2.75 -5.30 -0.03
N ALA A 404 3.61 -4.99 -0.98
CA ALA A 404 3.27 -4.34 -2.25
C ALA A 404 4.22 -4.82 -3.35
N GLY A 405 3.77 -4.77 -4.61
CA GLY A 405 4.64 -4.97 -5.75
C GLY A 405 5.60 -3.80 -5.98
N TYR A 406 6.30 -3.81 -7.11
CA TYR A 406 7.11 -2.65 -7.50
C TYR A 406 6.28 -1.38 -7.66
N PRO A 407 6.91 -0.19 -7.51
CA PRO A 407 6.28 1.09 -7.80
C PRO A 407 5.51 1.08 -9.14
N PRO A 408 4.35 1.75 -9.21
CA PRO A 408 3.88 2.78 -8.28
C PRO A 408 3.21 2.26 -7.00
N GLN A 409 3.08 0.94 -6.82
CA GLN A 409 2.41 0.38 -5.66
C GLN A 409 3.05 0.82 -4.35
N VAL A 410 2.21 1.10 -3.37
CA VAL A 410 2.58 1.27 -1.97
C VAL A 410 1.70 0.38 -1.10
N THR A 411 2.13 0.07 0.11
CA THR A 411 1.33 -0.71 1.04
C THR A 411 0.07 0.06 1.46
N GLY A 412 -1.04 -0.67 1.60
CA GLY A 412 -2.28 -0.14 2.14
C GLY A 412 -2.84 -1.08 3.20
N ALA A 413 -3.85 -1.86 2.83
CA ALA A 413 -4.42 -2.89 3.69
C ALA A 413 -3.34 -3.86 4.21
N SER A 414 -3.54 -4.33 5.45
CA SER A 414 -2.60 -5.20 6.15
C SER A 414 -3.15 -6.61 6.23
N MET A 415 -2.40 -7.60 5.77
CA MET A 415 -2.74 -9.01 5.96
C MET A 415 -2.55 -9.38 7.44
N ARG A 416 -3.40 -10.27 7.96
CA ARG A 416 -3.24 -10.94 9.25
C ARG A 416 -2.97 -12.43 9.03
N LEU A 417 -1.94 -12.96 9.68
CA LEU A 417 -1.62 -14.40 9.72
C LEU A 417 -2.58 -15.15 10.67
N GLY A 418 -3.88 -15.05 10.38
CA GLY A 418 -4.98 -15.54 11.20
C GLY A 418 -5.65 -14.43 12.01
N ALA A 419 -6.89 -14.68 12.43
CA ALA A 419 -7.65 -13.80 13.33
C ALA A 419 -8.62 -14.63 14.18
N HIS A 420 -8.88 -14.18 15.41
CA HIS A 420 -9.82 -14.81 16.34
C HIS A 420 -10.67 -13.72 17.02
N GLY A 421 -12.00 -13.86 16.92
CA GLY A 421 -12.94 -12.90 17.50
C GLY A 421 -12.89 -11.52 16.84
N ILE A 422 -12.88 -11.46 15.51
CA ILE A 422 -12.81 -10.20 14.73
C ILE A 422 -13.80 -9.15 15.26
N PHE A 423 -13.31 -7.92 15.55
CA PHE A 423 -14.07 -6.82 16.17
C PHE A 423 -14.73 -7.18 17.52
N SER A 424 -14.08 -8.07 18.27
CA SER A 424 -14.58 -8.62 19.54
C SER A 424 -15.99 -9.21 19.45
N LYS A 425 -16.33 -9.78 18.29
CA LYS A 425 -17.59 -10.50 18.08
C LYS A 425 -17.37 -11.99 18.30
N GLY A 426 -18.29 -12.62 19.03
CA GLY A 426 -18.45 -14.08 19.02
C GLY A 426 -19.83 -14.49 18.51
N GLY A 427 -20.11 -15.78 18.54
CA GLY A 427 -21.40 -16.34 18.13
C GLY A 427 -22.52 -16.06 19.15
N PRO A 428 -23.75 -16.49 18.87
CA PRO A 428 -24.90 -16.26 19.75
C PRO A 428 -24.73 -16.77 21.18
N ALA A 429 -23.89 -17.79 21.38
CA ALA A 429 -23.61 -18.38 22.69
C ALA A 429 -22.55 -17.61 23.50
N THR A 430 -21.66 -16.89 22.83
CA THR A 430 -20.50 -16.19 23.42
C THR A 430 -20.33 -14.83 22.74
N PRO A 431 -21.26 -13.87 22.90
CA PRO A 431 -21.27 -12.64 22.12
C PRO A 431 -20.06 -11.72 22.34
N ASN A 432 -19.33 -11.90 23.44
CA ASN A 432 -18.18 -11.07 23.85
C ASN A 432 -16.86 -11.86 23.85
N VAL A 433 -16.50 -12.47 22.72
CA VAL A 433 -15.14 -13.00 22.54
C VAL A 433 -14.22 -11.80 22.33
N ARG A 434 -13.24 -11.60 23.22
CA ARG A 434 -12.21 -10.58 23.02
C ARG A 434 -11.43 -10.91 21.76
N GLU A 435 -11.29 -9.94 20.86
CA GLU A 435 -10.41 -10.10 19.71
C GLU A 435 -8.98 -10.40 20.19
N ASP A 436 -8.46 -11.53 19.75
CA ASP A 436 -7.09 -11.94 20.06
C ASP A 436 -6.23 -11.84 18.81
N PHE A 437 -5.20 -11.02 18.92
CA PHE A 437 -4.24 -10.79 17.84
C PHE A 437 -3.12 -11.83 17.96
N PRO A 438 -2.94 -12.71 16.96
CA PRO A 438 -1.86 -13.67 16.99
C PRO A 438 -0.50 -12.97 17.02
N ILE A 439 0.52 -13.71 17.43
CA ILE A 439 1.89 -13.22 17.47
C ILE A 439 2.82 -14.14 16.71
N VAL A 440 3.81 -13.55 16.03
CA VAL A 440 4.91 -14.28 15.40
C VAL A 440 6.03 -14.40 16.42
N ARG A 441 6.27 -15.62 16.90
CA ARG A 441 7.31 -15.90 17.91
C ARG A 441 8.70 -15.96 17.30
N ALA A 442 8.80 -16.62 16.16
CA ALA A 442 10.06 -16.85 15.49
C ALA A 442 9.88 -16.86 13.97
N VAL A 443 10.86 -16.30 13.27
CA VAL A 443 10.96 -16.30 11.81
C VAL A 443 12.33 -16.85 11.40
N PHE A 444 12.32 -17.77 10.44
CA PHE A 444 13.51 -18.40 9.86
C PHE A 444 13.59 -18.04 8.38
N GLY A 445 14.35 -17.00 8.04
CA GLY A 445 14.43 -16.43 6.69
C GLY A 445 15.56 -17.00 5.85
N LYS A 446 15.31 -17.19 4.56
CA LYS A 446 16.34 -17.52 3.55
C LYS A 446 15.99 -16.97 2.18
N ILE A 447 16.97 -16.92 1.30
CA ILE A 447 16.78 -16.58 -0.12
C ILE A 447 16.96 -17.87 -0.93
N LYS A 448 15.90 -18.31 -1.62
CA LYS A 448 15.90 -19.52 -2.46
C LYS A 448 16.67 -19.24 -3.75
N ASP A 449 16.26 -18.19 -4.46
CA ASP A 449 16.83 -17.75 -5.73
C ASP A 449 16.65 -16.23 -5.96
N ARG A 450 16.89 -15.76 -7.19
CA ARG A 450 16.81 -14.33 -7.56
C ARG A 450 15.40 -13.74 -7.57
N LYS A 451 14.36 -14.59 -7.55
CA LYS A 451 12.95 -14.20 -7.62
C LYS A 451 12.19 -14.54 -6.34
N VAL A 452 12.67 -15.51 -5.58
CA VAL A 452 11.95 -16.04 -4.41
C VAL A 452 12.81 -16.00 -3.15
N SER A 453 12.27 -15.35 -2.12
CA SER A 453 12.69 -15.49 -0.73
C SER A 453 11.69 -16.36 0.03
N ASN A 454 12.11 -16.93 1.16
CA ASN A 454 11.29 -17.85 1.94
C ASN A 454 11.45 -17.57 3.43
N VAL A 455 10.35 -17.71 4.17
CA VAL A 455 10.36 -17.69 5.63
C VAL A 455 9.56 -18.86 6.19
N LEU A 456 10.09 -19.50 7.23
CA LEU A 456 9.30 -20.34 8.12
C LEU A 456 8.88 -19.52 9.35
N MET A 457 7.62 -19.60 9.78
CA MET A 457 7.12 -18.79 10.90
C MET A 457 6.37 -19.63 11.93
N LEU A 458 6.69 -19.39 13.21
CA LEU A 458 5.92 -19.89 14.34
C LEU A 458 4.94 -18.81 14.78
N VAL A 459 3.64 -19.06 14.58
CA VAL A 459 2.56 -18.14 14.95
C VAL A 459 1.78 -18.75 16.12
N GLU A 460 1.33 -17.95 17.08
CA GLU A 460 0.42 -18.44 18.13
C GLU A 460 -0.49 -17.35 18.70
N SER A 461 -1.57 -17.79 19.31
CA SER A 461 -2.61 -16.98 19.94
C SER A 461 -3.17 -17.72 21.17
N ASP A 462 -4.16 -17.13 21.85
CA ASP A 462 -4.98 -17.76 22.89
C ASP A 462 -5.74 -18.98 22.35
N LEU A 463 -6.08 -19.01 21.05
CA LEU A 463 -6.85 -20.11 20.45
C LEU A 463 -5.98 -21.18 19.79
N PHE A 464 -4.89 -20.79 19.12
CA PHE A 464 -4.16 -21.69 18.24
C PHE A 464 -2.64 -21.50 18.24
N CYS A 465 -1.93 -22.48 17.69
CA CYS A 465 -0.53 -22.40 17.27
C CYS A 465 -0.42 -22.78 15.79
N GLY A 466 0.58 -22.24 15.10
CA GLY A 466 0.73 -22.34 13.65
C GLY A 466 2.18 -22.52 13.22
N ALA A 467 2.42 -23.43 12.28
CA ALA A 467 3.70 -23.61 11.58
C ALA A 467 3.51 -23.28 10.10
N PHE A 468 4.12 -22.18 9.65
CA PHE A 468 3.88 -21.60 8.33
C PHE A 468 5.16 -21.69 7.50
N ASP A 469 5.01 -22.05 6.23
CA ASP A 469 6.05 -21.96 5.20
C ASP A 469 5.59 -20.97 4.13
N VAL A 470 6.33 -19.88 3.94
CA VAL A 470 5.90 -18.76 3.10
C VAL A 470 6.96 -18.45 2.05
N ASP A 471 6.59 -18.65 0.79
CA ASP A 471 7.36 -18.21 -0.36
C ASP A 471 6.92 -16.82 -0.78
N MET A 472 7.86 -15.88 -0.80
CA MET A 472 7.68 -14.47 -1.15
C MET A 472 8.38 -14.19 -2.48
N THR A 473 7.59 -13.87 -3.50
CA THR A 473 8.06 -13.66 -4.87
C THR A 473 8.04 -12.19 -5.23
N GLU A 474 9.16 -11.68 -5.74
CA GLU A 474 9.27 -10.31 -6.26
C GLU A 474 8.52 -10.14 -7.59
N GLY A 475 8.03 -8.94 -7.86
CA GLY A 475 7.43 -8.63 -9.15
C GLY A 475 6.73 -7.28 -9.19
N LYS A 476 6.25 -6.91 -10.39
CA LYS A 476 5.29 -5.81 -10.52
C LYS A 476 4.10 -6.06 -9.61
N ASP A 477 3.64 -7.30 -9.56
CA ASP A 477 2.71 -7.80 -8.55
C ASP A 477 3.51 -8.75 -7.63
N ALA A 478 3.71 -8.35 -6.38
CA ALA A 478 4.39 -9.21 -5.40
C ALA A 478 3.43 -10.31 -4.94
N GLU A 479 3.96 -11.52 -4.74
CA GLU A 479 3.15 -12.68 -4.35
C GLU A 479 3.68 -13.33 -3.08
N MET A 480 2.77 -13.87 -2.26
CA MET A 480 3.10 -14.82 -1.21
C MET A 480 2.31 -16.10 -1.39
N ILE A 481 2.99 -17.24 -1.37
CA ILE A 481 2.36 -18.56 -1.21
C ILE A 481 2.56 -18.98 0.23
N VAL A 482 1.48 -19.05 0.99
CA VAL A 482 1.47 -19.39 2.41
C VAL A 482 0.94 -20.80 2.57
N ASP A 483 1.77 -21.70 3.08
CA ASP A 483 1.42 -23.06 3.47
C ASP A 483 1.35 -23.13 5.00
N SER A 484 0.12 -23.08 5.54
CA SER A 484 -0.10 -22.91 6.98
C SER A 484 -0.70 -24.16 7.62
N ASN A 485 -0.15 -24.54 8.78
CA ASN A 485 -0.51 -25.74 9.54
C ASN A 485 -0.86 -25.34 10.96
N TRP A 486 -2.11 -25.53 11.39
CA TRP A 486 -2.65 -24.98 12.62
C TRP A 486 -3.09 -26.07 13.60
N TYR A 487 -2.88 -25.80 14.88
CA TYR A 487 -3.30 -26.62 16.00
C TYR A 487 -4.15 -25.75 16.92
N THR A 488 -5.27 -26.27 17.44
CA THR A 488 -6.08 -25.55 18.42
C THR A 488 -5.70 -25.96 19.84
N ARG A 489 -5.71 -25.00 20.78
CA ARG A 489 -5.40 -25.27 22.20
C ARG A 489 -6.53 -26.00 22.91
N ASN A 490 -7.75 -25.86 22.39
CA ASN A 490 -8.98 -26.48 22.87
C ASN A 490 -9.83 -26.94 21.68
N ASP A 491 -10.90 -27.68 21.95
CA ASP A 491 -11.92 -27.94 20.95
C ASP A 491 -12.53 -26.60 20.49
N PHE A 492 -12.53 -26.37 19.19
CA PHE A 492 -13.10 -25.18 18.56
C PHE A 492 -14.50 -25.52 18.03
N LYS A 493 -15.49 -24.71 18.43
CA LYS A 493 -16.88 -24.84 18.03
C LYS A 493 -17.26 -23.68 17.12
N TRP A 494 -17.36 -23.92 15.82
CA TRP A 494 -17.49 -22.83 14.84
C TRP A 494 -18.78 -22.02 15.00
N LYS A 495 -19.85 -22.65 15.48
CA LYS A 495 -21.13 -21.95 15.70
C LYS A 495 -21.08 -20.99 16.88
N GLU A 496 -20.19 -21.27 17.83
CA GLU A 496 -19.95 -20.45 19.01
C GLU A 496 -18.93 -19.36 18.71
N ASP A 497 -18.01 -19.62 17.77
CA ASP A 497 -17.04 -18.64 17.28
C ASP A 497 -16.93 -18.67 15.74
N PRO A 498 -17.87 -18.05 15.01
CA PRO A 498 -17.87 -18.02 13.55
C PRO A 498 -16.92 -16.97 12.98
N HIS A 499 -16.21 -16.23 13.85
CA HIS A 499 -15.39 -15.06 13.49
C HIS A 499 -13.88 -15.34 13.59
N THR A 500 -13.52 -16.61 13.56
CA THR A 500 -12.13 -17.09 13.44
C THR A 500 -11.76 -17.33 11.98
N ALA A 501 -10.60 -16.80 11.58
CA ALA A 501 -10.11 -16.84 10.21
C ALA A 501 -8.65 -17.31 10.11
N LEU A 502 -8.33 -17.97 8.99
CA LEU A 502 -6.99 -18.49 8.70
C LEU A 502 -6.13 -17.47 7.93
N VAL A 503 -6.78 -16.54 7.23
CA VAL A 503 -6.18 -15.34 6.64
C VAL A 503 -7.23 -14.24 6.66
N ALA A 504 -6.80 -13.02 7.00
CA ALA A 504 -7.64 -11.84 6.93
C ALA A 504 -6.85 -10.66 6.39
N TYR A 505 -7.54 -9.65 5.90
CA TYR A 505 -7.00 -8.34 5.57
C TYR A 505 -7.75 -7.27 6.34
N SER A 506 -7.02 -6.40 7.01
CA SER A 506 -7.52 -5.16 7.60
C SER A 506 -7.29 -4.01 6.66
N SER A 507 -8.31 -3.21 6.46
CA SER A 507 -8.31 -2.09 5.53
C SER A 507 -9.10 -0.94 6.13
N MET A 508 -8.92 0.25 5.58
CA MET A 508 -9.56 1.48 6.01
C MET A 508 -10.43 2.05 4.89
N VAL A 509 -11.64 2.48 5.24
CA VAL A 509 -12.54 3.26 4.39
C VAL A 509 -13.09 4.45 5.19
N TYR A 510 -12.81 5.66 4.68
CA TYR A 510 -13.27 6.93 5.24
C TYR A 510 -13.76 7.86 4.12
N LYS A 511 -15.06 8.22 4.09
CA LYS A 511 -15.69 9.01 3.01
C LYS A 511 -16.28 10.31 3.54
N THR A 512 -15.85 11.47 3.05
CA THR A 512 -16.05 12.73 3.80
C THR A 512 -17.37 13.45 3.57
N LYS A 513 -18.16 13.14 2.53
CA LYS A 513 -19.31 13.98 2.13
C LYS A 513 -20.36 14.17 3.22
N GLU A 514 -20.57 13.16 4.06
CA GLU A 514 -21.44 13.25 5.23
C GLU A 514 -20.69 13.25 6.57
N ASP A 515 -19.41 12.83 6.58
CA ASP A 515 -18.60 12.66 7.80
C ASP A 515 -17.80 13.92 8.17
N THR A 516 -17.57 14.85 7.22
CA THR A 516 -17.02 16.20 7.48
C THR A 516 -17.73 17.23 6.60
N VAL A 517 -18.60 18.05 7.20
CA VAL A 517 -19.47 19.04 6.53
C VAL A 517 -18.67 20.04 5.66
N ASP A 518 -17.40 20.29 5.98
CA ASP A 518 -16.57 21.32 5.33
C ASP A 518 -15.75 20.82 4.14
N ARG A 519 -15.73 19.50 3.85
CA ARG A 519 -14.95 18.90 2.74
C ARG A 519 -15.75 17.82 2.02
N PRO A 520 -16.76 18.17 1.22
CA PRO A 520 -17.77 17.22 0.75
C PRO A 520 -17.31 16.27 -0.37
N SER A 521 -16.06 16.36 -0.86
CA SER A 521 -15.56 15.60 -2.01
C SER A 521 -14.43 14.61 -1.71
N GLY A 522 -13.76 14.72 -0.56
CA GLY A 522 -12.64 13.88 -0.19
C GLY A 522 -13.02 12.42 0.12
N GLN A 523 -12.16 11.49 -0.27
CA GLN A 523 -12.19 10.12 0.25
C GLN A 523 -10.78 9.73 0.68
N ALA A 524 -10.68 8.86 1.68
CA ALA A 524 -9.43 8.20 2.06
C ALA A 524 -9.74 6.73 2.28
N HIS A 525 -9.10 5.85 1.53
CA HIS A 525 -9.30 4.42 1.71
C HIS A 525 -8.15 3.58 1.16
N ASP A 526 -7.90 2.46 1.83
CA ASP A 526 -6.98 1.41 1.40
C ASP A 526 -7.59 0.48 0.37
N SER A 527 -8.93 0.37 0.37
CA SER A 527 -9.73 -0.51 -0.46
C SER A 527 -11.13 0.05 -0.55
N ASP A 528 -11.83 -0.14 -1.65
CA ASP A 528 -13.21 0.33 -1.85
C ASP A 528 -14.18 -0.78 -2.24
N THR A 529 -13.67 -1.97 -2.55
CA THR A 529 -14.46 -3.06 -3.11
C THR A 529 -13.98 -4.43 -2.62
N LEU A 530 -14.90 -5.32 -2.30
CA LEU A 530 -14.66 -6.76 -2.14
C LEU A 530 -15.30 -7.52 -3.31
N ILE A 531 -14.54 -8.41 -3.94
CA ILE A 531 -15.00 -9.32 -5.00
C ILE A 531 -14.80 -10.75 -4.52
N VAL A 532 -15.79 -11.62 -4.68
CA VAL A 532 -15.73 -13.03 -4.31
C VAL A 532 -16.01 -13.89 -5.54
N ASN A 533 -15.04 -14.73 -5.89
CA ASN A 533 -15.06 -15.62 -7.05
C ASN A 533 -15.33 -17.06 -6.58
N TYR A 534 -16.45 -17.61 -7.05
CA TYR A 534 -16.89 -18.96 -6.72
C TYR A 534 -16.34 -19.98 -7.72
N ALA A 535 -16.14 -21.22 -7.28
CA ALA A 535 -15.61 -22.31 -8.13
C ALA A 535 -16.44 -22.62 -9.39
N ASN A 536 -17.72 -22.23 -9.43
CA ASN A 536 -18.58 -22.40 -10.59
C ASN A 536 -18.49 -21.25 -11.62
N GLY A 537 -17.63 -20.26 -11.38
CA GLY A 537 -17.48 -19.07 -12.23
C GLY A 537 -18.43 -17.92 -11.88
N ASP A 538 -19.28 -18.06 -10.85
CA ASP A 538 -20.06 -16.92 -10.35
C ASP A 538 -19.14 -15.93 -9.65
N GLU A 539 -19.49 -14.64 -9.75
CA GLU A 539 -18.83 -13.53 -9.06
C GLU A 539 -19.86 -12.77 -8.21
N GLU A 540 -19.47 -12.35 -7.01
CA GLU A 540 -20.23 -11.43 -6.18
C GLU A 540 -19.36 -10.25 -5.77
N ARG A 541 -19.87 -9.03 -5.95
CA ARG A 541 -19.16 -7.78 -5.73
C ARG A 541 -19.88 -6.93 -4.70
N VAL A 542 -19.14 -6.40 -3.73
CA VAL A 542 -19.64 -5.53 -2.68
C VAL A 542 -18.77 -4.28 -2.62
N VAL A 543 -19.38 -3.11 -2.88
CA VAL A 543 -18.74 -1.82 -2.64
C VAL A 543 -18.74 -1.56 -1.13
N LEU A 544 -17.58 -1.24 -0.59
CA LEU A 544 -17.39 -0.98 0.84
C LEU A 544 -18.08 0.32 1.23
N ALA A 545 -18.91 0.21 2.27
CA ALA A 545 -19.77 1.27 2.75
C ALA A 545 -19.98 1.10 4.26
N PRO A 546 -18.93 1.30 5.07
CA PRO A 546 -19.00 1.08 6.51
C PRO A 546 -20.14 1.89 7.17
N PRO A 547 -20.65 1.43 8.33
CA PRO A 547 -21.58 2.22 9.13
C PRO A 547 -21.04 3.63 9.39
N LYS A 548 -21.93 4.63 9.39
CA LYS A 548 -21.51 6.05 9.38
C LYS A 548 -21.30 6.61 10.78
N LYS A 549 -22.06 6.11 11.76
CA LYS A 549 -22.01 6.66 13.13
C LYS A 549 -21.27 5.71 14.05
N LYS A 550 -20.37 6.27 14.86
CA LYS A 550 -19.73 5.55 15.95
C LYS A 550 -20.79 4.88 16.83
N GLY A 551 -20.68 3.56 17.00
CA GLY A 551 -21.61 2.75 17.79
C GLY A 551 -22.81 2.21 17.02
N GLU A 552 -22.91 2.44 15.70
CA GLU A 552 -23.77 1.63 14.83
C GLU A 552 -23.29 0.16 14.86
N GLU A 553 -24.22 -0.76 14.60
CA GLU A 553 -23.90 -2.18 14.62
C GLU A 553 -22.94 -2.53 13.49
N LEU A 554 -21.86 -3.24 13.83
CA LEU A 554 -20.92 -3.84 12.89
C LEU A 554 -21.68 -4.55 11.77
N ARG A 555 -21.46 -4.13 10.52
CA ARG A 555 -22.06 -4.80 9.37
C ARG A 555 -21.26 -6.05 9.04
N GLN A 556 -21.96 -7.17 8.87
CA GLN A 556 -21.35 -8.44 8.51
C GLN A 556 -21.98 -9.00 7.25
N HIS A 557 -21.16 -9.33 6.26
CA HIS A 557 -21.56 -10.04 5.05
C HIS A 557 -20.85 -11.39 5.00
N GLN A 558 -21.62 -12.47 4.89
CA GLN A 558 -21.11 -13.83 4.83
C GLN A 558 -21.39 -14.40 3.43
N PHE A 559 -20.33 -14.72 2.70
CA PHE A 559 -20.41 -15.24 1.35
C PHE A 559 -20.47 -16.77 1.41
N LYS A 560 -21.61 -17.32 1.00
CA LYS A 560 -21.86 -18.77 0.97
C LYS A 560 -22.11 -19.19 -0.47
N ALA A 561 -21.59 -20.36 -0.85
CA ALA A 561 -21.98 -21.01 -2.10
C ALA A 561 -23.53 -21.09 -2.15
N LYS A 562 -24.14 -20.52 -3.19
CA LYS A 562 -25.59 -20.58 -3.39
C LYS A 562 -26.00 -22.05 -3.46
N ALA A 563 -27.17 -22.42 -2.95
CA ALA A 563 -27.61 -23.82 -2.86
C ALA A 563 -27.63 -24.60 -4.20
N ARG A 564 -27.53 -23.91 -5.34
CA ARG A 564 -27.44 -24.48 -6.70
C ARG A 564 -26.02 -24.60 -7.26
N SER A 565 -25.02 -23.98 -6.64
CA SER A 565 -23.62 -23.98 -7.08
C SER A 565 -22.79 -24.96 -6.24
N LYS A 566 -22.33 -26.06 -6.82
CA LYS A 566 -21.47 -27.07 -6.16
C LYS A 566 -20.02 -26.61 -5.89
N GLY A 567 -19.72 -25.32 -5.99
CA GLY A 567 -18.38 -24.78 -5.84
C GLY A 567 -18.28 -23.87 -4.62
N GLY A 568 -17.35 -24.14 -3.70
CA GLY A 568 -16.99 -23.21 -2.63
C GLY A 568 -16.37 -21.92 -3.18
N VAL A 569 -15.96 -21.02 -2.28
CA VAL A 569 -15.16 -19.85 -2.68
C VAL A 569 -13.76 -20.34 -3.04
N ASN A 570 -13.28 -19.98 -4.24
CA ASN A 570 -11.91 -20.29 -4.66
C ASN A 570 -10.98 -19.10 -4.46
N GLU A 571 -11.52 -17.89 -4.57
CA GLU A 571 -10.73 -16.67 -4.56
C GLU A 571 -11.59 -15.49 -4.08
N TRP A 572 -10.97 -14.53 -3.42
CA TRP A 572 -11.58 -13.25 -3.11
C TRP A 572 -10.54 -12.12 -3.24
N ILE A 573 -11.00 -10.91 -3.54
CA ILE A 573 -10.19 -9.74 -3.87
C ILE A 573 -10.67 -8.57 -3.04
N LEU A 574 -9.80 -8.04 -2.19
CA LEU A 574 -9.99 -6.74 -1.55
C LEU A 574 -9.28 -5.68 -2.41
N ALA A 575 -10.05 -4.97 -3.21
CA ALA A 575 -9.57 -4.06 -4.23
C ALA A 575 -9.69 -2.60 -3.78
N ASN A 576 -8.75 -1.79 -4.27
CA ASN A 576 -8.84 -0.34 -4.34
C ASN A 576 -8.92 0.00 -5.84
N GLU A 577 -10.12 0.29 -6.32
CA GLU A 577 -10.37 0.54 -7.73
C GLU A 577 -10.39 2.03 -8.08
N ASP A 578 -10.68 2.88 -7.11
CA ASP A 578 -10.56 4.33 -7.22
C ASP A 578 -9.08 4.75 -7.22
N ARG A 579 -8.57 5.00 -8.43
CA ARG A 579 -7.20 5.42 -8.69
C ARG A 579 -7.11 6.90 -9.05
N ASN A 580 -8.18 7.68 -8.86
CA ASN A 580 -8.15 9.10 -9.16
C ASN A 580 -7.47 9.87 -8.02
N PRO A 581 -6.26 10.44 -8.21
CA PRO A 581 -5.59 11.21 -7.17
C PRO A 581 -6.42 12.43 -6.71
N GLU A 582 -7.33 12.96 -7.54
CA GLU A 582 -8.19 14.09 -7.17
C GLU A 582 -9.18 13.75 -6.05
N HIS A 583 -9.65 12.51 -5.97
CA HIS A 583 -10.55 12.09 -4.89
C HIS A 583 -9.85 12.09 -3.52
N TYR A 584 -8.51 12.00 -3.51
CA TYR A 584 -7.69 11.98 -2.31
C TYR A 584 -7.03 13.33 -2.01
N ALA A 585 -7.20 14.34 -2.87
CA ALA A 585 -6.45 15.61 -2.79
C ALA A 585 -6.61 16.34 -1.44
N ASP A 586 -7.75 16.15 -0.78
CA ASP A 586 -8.07 16.76 0.53
C ASP A 586 -7.27 16.18 1.70
N PHE A 587 -6.63 15.02 1.52
CA PHE A 587 -5.96 14.26 2.58
C PHE A 587 -4.43 14.48 2.61
N LYS A 588 -3.93 15.55 1.98
CA LYS A 588 -2.49 15.84 1.90
C LYS A 588 -1.85 15.85 3.30
N HIS A 589 -1.11 14.78 3.56
CA HIS A 589 -0.72 14.38 4.91
C HIS A 589 0.48 15.17 5.44
N ALA A 590 0.71 15.09 6.76
CA ALA A 590 1.97 15.53 7.40
C ALA A 590 3.24 14.82 6.86
N LEU A 591 3.09 13.77 6.04
CA LEU A 591 4.15 13.01 5.38
C LEU A 591 4.42 13.43 3.92
N GLY A 592 3.80 14.52 3.43
CA GLY A 592 4.17 15.16 2.16
C GLY A 592 3.12 15.03 1.05
N ASP A 593 2.65 13.82 0.72
CA ASP A 593 1.69 13.54 -0.35
C ASP A 593 0.71 12.40 0.00
N THR A 594 -0.53 12.45 -0.50
CA THR A 594 -1.50 11.34 -0.43
C THR A 594 -1.12 10.27 -1.43
N ASN A 595 -1.07 9.02 -0.99
CA ASN A 595 -0.72 7.87 -1.80
C ASN A 595 -1.84 6.82 -1.87
N TYR A 596 -3.06 7.17 -1.46
CA TYR A 596 -4.23 6.28 -1.47
C TYR A 596 -4.52 5.71 -2.84
N ASP A 597 -4.44 6.55 -3.88
CA ASP A 597 -4.49 6.17 -5.29
C ASP A 597 -3.44 5.11 -5.65
N LYS A 598 -2.33 5.03 -4.91
CA LYS A 598 -1.21 4.09 -5.14
C LYS A 598 -1.27 2.82 -4.30
N ARG A 599 -2.19 2.71 -3.33
CA ARG A 599 -2.23 1.59 -2.36
C ARG A 599 -2.63 0.28 -3.02
N ALA A 600 -1.85 -0.77 -2.78
CA ALA A 600 -2.04 -2.07 -3.43
C ALA A 600 -3.43 -2.67 -3.14
N SER A 601 -3.97 -3.39 -4.12
CA SER A 601 -5.10 -4.31 -3.94
C SER A 601 -4.58 -5.71 -3.64
N TYR A 602 -5.41 -6.52 -3.00
CA TYR A 602 -5.01 -7.85 -2.54
C TYR A 602 -5.97 -8.92 -3.01
N LYS A 603 -5.44 -9.95 -3.65
CA LYS A 603 -6.19 -11.12 -4.11
C LYS A 603 -5.73 -12.34 -3.37
N VAL A 604 -6.66 -13.04 -2.71
CA VAL A 604 -6.41 -14.29 -1.99
C VAL A 604 -7.05 -15.44 -2.74
N LYS A 605 -6.22 -16.35 -3.25
CA LYS A 605 -6.63 -17.60 -3.91
C LYS A 605 -6.34 -18.78 -3.00
N ILE A 606 -7.38 -19.54 -2.67
CA ILE A 606 -7.26 -20.77 -1.88
C ILE A 606 -6.70 -21.86 -2.81
N LEU A 607 -5.58 -22.47 -2.42
CA LEU A 607 -4.89 -23.49 -3.19
C LEU A 607 -5.20 -24.90 -2.68
N ASP A 608 -5.25 -25.06 -1.35
CA ASP A 608 -5.52 -26.34 -0.71
C ASP A 608 -6.07 -26.13 0.71
N THR A 609 -6.95 -27.00 1.16
CA THR A 609 -7.40 -27.04 2.55
C THR A 609 -8.04 -28.38 2.91
N ASN A 610 -7.81 -28.86 4.14
CA ASN A 610 -8.45 -30.05 4.67
C ASN A 610 -9.71 -29.75 5.52
N ILE A 611 -10.16 -28.49 5.57
CA ILE A 611 -11.33 -28.06 6.34
C ILE A 611 -12.29 -27.22 5.50
N LYS A 612 -13.54 -27.10 5.96
CA LYS A 612 -14.52 -26.18 5.37
C LYS A 612 -14.22 -24.75 5.78
N THR A 613 -14.13 -23.88 4.79
CA THR A 613 -13.95 -22.43 4.96
C THR A 613 -15.06 -21.64 4.26
N GLY A 614 -15.17 -20.36 4.57
CA GLY A 614 -15.99 -19.37 3.86
C GLY A 614 -15.29 -18.03 3.76
N VAL A 615 -15.98 -17.01 3.25
CA VAL A 615 -15.49 -15.63 3.25
C VAL A 615 -16.45 -14.76 4.03
N GLY A 616 -15.89 -13.96 4.94
CA GLY A 616 -16.60 -12.94 5.71
C GLY A 616 -16.04 -11.55 5.42
N LEU A 617 -16.94 -10.57 5.32
CA LEU A 617 -16.65 -9.15 5.31
C LEU A 617 -17.26 -8.50 6.55
N TYR A 618 -16.46 -7.70 7.24
CA TYR A 618 -16.81 -6.99 8.46
C TYR A 618 -16.54 -5.51 8.23
N GLU A 619 -17.54 -4.67 8.45
CA GLU A 619 -17.43 -3.22 8.27
C GLU A 619 -17.90 -2.51 9.56
N ASP A 620 -16.98 -1.83 10.22
CA ASP A 620 -17.23 -1.04 11.43
C ASP A 620 -17.20 0.46 11.11
N SER A 621 -17.79 1.26 11.99
CA SER A 621 -17.72 2.72 11.85
C SER A 621 -16.27 3.20 11.95
N PRO A 622 -15.78 4.04 11.03
CA PRO A 622 -14.41 4.54 11.10
C PRO A 622 -14.26 5.50 12.28
N ASP A 623 -13.20 5.32 13.06
CA ASP A 623 -12.79 6.25 14.12
C ASP A 623 -11.87 7.38 13.61
N GLY A 624 -11.54 7.34 12.31
CA GLY A 624 -10.71 8.30 11.58
C GLY A 624 -9.96 7.63 10.44
N GLU A 625 -9.24 8.42 9.63
CA GLU A 625 -8.45 7.97 8.47
C GLU A 625 -7.36 6.92 8.82
N TYR A 626 -6.95 6.83 10.09
CA TYR A 626 -5.84 5.96 10.52
C TYR A 626 -6.30 4.60 11.07
N GLY A 627 -7.60 4.42 11.28
CA GLY A 627 -8.15 3.21 11.88
C GLY A 627 -8.66 2.26 10.83
N ASP A 628 -8.12 1.04 10.79
CA ASP A 628 -8.70 -0.03 9.98
C ASP A 628 -10.10 -0.38 10.51
N ASN A 629 -11.12 -0.15 9.70
CA ASN A 629 -12.52 -0.40 10.01
C ASN A 629 -13.16 -1.46 9.10
N ILE A 630 -12.38 -2.05 8.19
CA ILE A 630 -12.79 -3.12 7.30
C ILE A 630 -11.95 -4.36 7.58
N VAL A 631 -12.60 -5.53 7.66
CA VAL A 631 -11.91 -6.83 7.65
C VAL A 631 -12.54 -7.75 6.60
N ALA A 632 -11.76 -8.24 5.65
CA ALA A 632 -12.14 -9.33 4.74
C ALA A 632 -11.34 -10.58 5.09
N ALA A 633 -11.99 -11.74 5.22
CA ALA A 633 -11.33 -12.90 5.83
C ALA A 633 -11.84 -14.26 5.30
N SER A 634 -10.93 -15.24 5.24
CA SER A 634 -11.27 -16.66 5.03
C SER A 634 -11.57 -17.32 6.37
N THR A 635 -12.85 -17.49 6.70
CA THR A 635 -13.36 -17.95 8.01
C THR A 635 -13.49 -19.47 8.11
N VAL A 636 -13.39 -20.02 9.32
CA VAL A 636 -13.54 -21.46 9.60
C VAL A 636 -15.02 -21.84 9.76
N HIS A 637 -15.51 -22.80 8.96
CA HIS A 637 -16.92 -23.21 8.93
C HIS A 637 -17.13 -24.69 9.34
N GLN A 638 -16.32 -25.18 10.27
CA GLN A 638 -16.49 -26.50 10.87
C GLN A 638 -15.90 -26.56 12.28
N ASP A 639 -16.41 -27.48 13.10
CA ASP A 639 -15.83 -27.76 14.41
C ASP A 639 -14.47 -28.42 14.23
N ILE A 640 -13.53 -28.07 15.10
CA ILE A 640 -12.17 -28.65 15.11
C ILE A 640 -11.91 -29.20 16.50
N MET A 641 -11.44 -30.45 16.57
CA MET A 641 -11.04 -31.05 17.83
C MET A 641 -9.61 -30.64 18.16
N LYS A 642 -9.29 -30.50 19.46
CA LYS A 642 -7.91 -30.30 19.91
C LYS A 642 -7.01 -31.39 19.33
N ALA A 643 -5.89 -30.98 18.73
CA ALA A 643 -4.92 -31.88 18.14
C ALA A 643 -4.31 -32.82 19.19
N LYS A 644 -4.17 -34.11 18.87
CA LYS A 644 -3.56 -35.13 19.75
C LYS A 644 -2.17 -35.54 19.29
N SER A 645 -1.83 -35.25 18.05
CA SER A 645 -0.52 -35.49 17.46
C SER A 645 -0.12 -34.33 16.54
N PRO A 646 1.17 -34.22 16.19
CA PRO A 646 1.66 -33.27 15.20
C PRO A 646 1.11 -33.48 13.78
N GLN A 647 0.40 -34.58 13.52
CA GLN A 647 -0.25 -34.85 12.24
C GLN A 647 -1.72 -34.39 12.21
N ASP A 648 -2.30 -34.07 13.38
CA ASP A 648 -3.70 -33.64 13.52
C ASP A 648 -3.84 -32.12 13.35
N PHE A 649 -3.32 -31.57 12.25
CA PHE A 649 -3.38 -30.13 11.97
C PHE A 649 -4.49 -29.75 10.98
N ILE A 650 -4.98 -28.52 11.13
CA ILE A 650 -5.67 -27.83 10.04
C ILE A 650 -4.62 -27.44 9.01
N HIS A 651 -4.83 -27.82 7.76
CA HIS A 651 -4.03 -27.40 6.63
C HIS A 651 -4.79 -26.35 5.81
N PHE A 652 -4.13 -25.23 5.55
CA PHE A 652 -4.67 -24.16 4.71
C PHE A 652 -3.54 -23.53 3.89
N LYS A 653 -3.60 -23.74 2.59
CA LYS A 653 -2.64 -23.21 1.64
C LYS A 653 -3.31 -22.18 0.74
N TYR A 654 -2.72 -21.01 0.63
CA TYR A 654 -3.25 -19.94 -0.21
C TYR A 654 -2.14 -19.17 -0.89
N LYS A 655 -2.47 -18.55 -2.02
CA LYS A 655 -1.67 -17.52 -2.64
C LYS A 655 -2.32 -16.17 -2.38
N THR A 656 -1.56 -15.20 -1.91
CA THR A 656 -1.98 -13.81 -1.90
C THR A 656 -1.10 -12.98 -2.84
N THR A 657 -1.72 -12.13 -3.64
CA THR A 657 -1.05 -11.27 -4.62
C THR A 657 -1.39 -9.82 -4.33
N ALA A 658 -0.36 -8.98 -4.16
CA ALA A 658 -0.50 -7.52 -4.16
C ALA A 658 -0.41 -7.04 -5.60
N PHE A 659 -1.40 -6.28 -6.05
CA PHE A 659 -1.45 -5.80 -7.43
C PHE A 659 -2.01 -4.39 -7.51
N TYR A 660 -1.69 -3.72 -8.60
CA TYR A 660 -2.26 -2.43 -8.96
C TYR A 660 -3.34 -2.66 -10.02
N PRO A 661 -4.64 -2.73 -9.65
CA PRO A 661 -5.71 -2.91 -10.63
C PRO A 661 -5.61 -1.82 -11.67
N ASN A 662 -5.57 -2.21 -12.93
CA ASN A 662 -5.73 -1.30 -14.03
C ASN A 662 -7.25 -1.11 -14.23
N PRO A 663 -7.82 0.07 -13.96
CA PRO A 663 -9.26 0.31 -14.15
C PRO A 663 -9.72 -0.04 -15.58
N ALA A 664 -8.82 0.05 -16.57
CA ALA A 664 -9.09 -0.36 -17.95
C ALA A 664 -9.35 -1.87 -18.12
N LEU A 665 -8.78 -2.73 -17.26
CA LEU A 665 -8.90 -4.20 -17.36
C LEU A 665 -10.19 -4.75 -16.73
N ASN A 666 -10.84 -3.98 -15.84
CA ASN A 666 -12.07 -4.40 -15.16
C ASN A 666 -13.34 -3.92 -15.87
N GLN A 667 -13.20 -3.12 -16.93
CA GLN A 667 -14.33 -2.65 -17.72
C GLN A 667 -14.77 -3.71 -18.73
N LYS A 668 -16.09 -3.89 -18.83
CA LYS A 668 -16.68 -4.79 -19.81
C LYS A 668 -16.47 -4.23 -21.22
N ASP A 669 -15.85 -5.03 -22.08
CA ASP A 669 -15.68 -4.69 -23.49
C ASP A 669 -16.96 -5.03 -24.27
N GLU A 670 -17.70 -4.01 -24.68
CA GLU A 670 -18.99 -4.17 -25.38
C GLU A 670 -18.84 -4.13 -26.90
N CYS A 671 -17.64 -3.79 -27.39
CA CYS A 671 -17.33 -3.71 -28.82
C CYS A 671 -16.93 -5.06 -29.43
N GLY A 672 -17.04 -6.15 -28.65
CA GLY A 672 -16.75 -7.52 -29.08
C GLY A 672 -17.59 -7.94 -30.28
N LEU A 673 -18.86 -7.53 -30.33
CA LEU A 673 -19.75 -7.84 -31.45
C LEU A 673 -19.26 -7.27 -32.80
N ILE A 674 -18.60 -6.11 -32.79
CA ILE A 674 -18.10 -5.46 -34.01
C ILE A 674 -16.85 -6.20 -34.48
N ARG A 675 -15.90 -6.45 -33.57
CA ARG A 675 -14.67 -7.19 -33.87
C ARG A 675 -14.96 -8.62 -34.32
N ASP A 676 -15.88 -9.30 -33.64
CA ASP A 676 -16.34 -10.64 -34.02
C ASP A 676 -17.06 -10.61 -35.36
N GLY A 677 -17.85 -9.56 -35.63
CA GLY A 677 -18.52 -9.35 -36.91
C GLY A 677 -17.50 -9.27 -38.05
N ILE A 678 -16.48 -8.43 -37.91
CA ILE A 678 -15.38 -8.30 -38.88
C ILE A 678 -14.66 -9.64 -39.04
N ALA A 679 -14.31 -10.30 -37.94
CA ALA A 679 -13.59 -11.57 -37.96
C ALA A 679 -14.35 -12.68 -38.69
N LYS A 680 -15.69 -12.69 -38.60
CA LYS A 680 -16.59 -13.67 -39.23
C LYS A 680 -16.87 -13.39 -40.71
N LEU A 681 -16.47 -12.23 -41.25
CA LEU A 681 -16.64 -11.96 -42.68
C LEU A 681 -15.85 -12.97 -43.52
N PRO A 682 -16.38 -13.41 -44.68
CA PRO A 682 -15.63 -14.24 -45.60
C PRO A 682 -14.44 -13.47 -46.18
N ALA A 683 -13.50 -14.17 -46.80
CA ALA A 683 -12.32 -13.56 -47.43
C ALA A 683 -12.67 -12.53 -48.52
N SER A 684 -13.86 -12.61 -49.11
CA SER A 684 -14.38 -11.63 -50.07
C SER A 684 -14.85 -10.31 -49.42
N GLY A 685 -14.85 -10.21 -48.09
CA GLY A 685 -15.39 -9.09 -47.34
C GLY A 685 -16.89 -9.20 -47.08
N GLY A 686 -17.50 -8.09 -46.65
CA GLY A 686 -18.93 -8.03 -46.33
C GLY A 686 -19.27 -6.87 -45.39
N GLU A 687 -20.50 -6.90 -44.88
CA GLU A 687 -21.06 -5.83 -44.07
C GLU A 687 -21.24 -6.26 -42.61
N VAL A 688 -20.83 -5.39 -41.68
CA VAL A 688 -21.06 -5.50 -40.24
C VAL A 688 -22.03 -4.40 -39.84
N ILE A 689 -23.25 -4.81 -39.47
CA ILE A 689 -24.28 -3.91 -38.97
C ILE A 689 -24.09 -3.68 -37.48
N VAL A 690 -23.97 -2.42 -37.08
CA VAL A 690 -23.92 -2.01 -35.67
C VAL A 690 -25.29 -1.48 -35.27
N PRO A 691 -26.04 -2.18 -34.40
CA PRO A 691 -27.35 -1.72 -33.97
C PRO A 691 -27.25 -0.45 -33.11
N ALA A 692 -28.39 0.21 -32.90
CA ALA A 692 -28.46 1.37 -32.01
C ALA A 692 -28.00 0.99 -30.59
N GLY A 693 -27.19 1.84 -29.99
CA GLY A 693 -26.62 1.62 -28.66
C GLY A 693 -25.34 2.42 -28.41
N THR A 694 -24.93 2.44 -27.15
CA THR A 694 -23.61 2.92 -26.73
C THR A 694 -22.77 1.70 -26.38
N TYR A 695 -21.56 1.62 -26.94
CA TYR A 695 -20.66 0.49 -26.76
C TYR A 695 -19.35 0.98 -26.16
N ASN A 696 -19.06 0.59 -24.92
CA ASN A 696 -17.77 0.89 -24.29
C ASN A 696 -16.70 -0.10 -24.77
N CYS A 697 -15.65 0.42 -25.40
CA CYS A 697 -14.56 -0.38 -25.96
C CYS A 697 -13.32 -0.31 -25.07
N THR A 698 -12.85 -1.46 -24.59
CA THR A 698 -11.52 -1.57 -23.95
C THR A 698 -10.41 -1.97 -24.93
N SER A 699 -10.76 -2.19 -26.20
CA SER A 699 -9.85 -2.58 -27.30
C SER A 699 -10.23 -1.89 -28.61
N SER A 700 -9.26 -1.46 -29.41
CA SER A 700 -9.50 -0.86 -30.74
C SER A 700 -10.25 -1.80 -31.69
N ILE A 701 -11.11 -1.23 -32.52
CA ILE A 701 -11.72 -1.91 -33.67
C ILE A 701 -10.74 -1.80 -34.84
N VAL A 702 -10.41 -2.91 -35.49
CA VAL A 702 -9.41 -2.94 -36.57
C VAL A 702 -10.03 -3.54 -37.82
N ILE A 703 -9.84 -2.84 -38.93
CA ILE A 703 -10.22 -3.28 -40.27
C ILE A 703 -8.94 -3.53 -41.07
N ASP A 704 -8.40 -4.75 -40.95
CA ASP A 704 -7.11 -5.19 -41.51
C ASP A 704 -7.26 -6.00 -42.82
N ARG A 705 -8.40 -5.84 -43.50
CA ARG A 705 -8.77 -6.62 -44.69
C ARG A 705 -9.64 -5.80 -45.64
N ASP A 706 -9.65 -6.23 -46.89
CA ASP A 706 -10.35 -5.54 -47.96
C ASP A 706 -11.87 -5.77 -47.91
N ASN A 707 -12.61 -4.90 -48.61
CA ASN A 707 -14.04 -5.05 -48.90
C ASN A 707 -14.92 -5.13 -47.64
N VAL A 708 -14.57 -4.41 -46.59
CA VAL A 708 -15.33 -4.36 -45.33
C VAL A 708 -16.19 -3.12 -45.27
N THR A 709 -17.46 -3.28 -44.95
CA THR A 709 -18.37 -2.18 -44.61
C THR A 709 -18.78 -2.28 -43.14
N ILE A 710 -18.55 -1.23 -42.36
CA ILE A 710 -19.16 -1.04 -41.03
C ILE A 710 -20.28 -0.03 -41.18
N LYS A 711 -21.49 -0.41 -40.79
CA LYS A 711 -22.68 0.42 -40.94
C LYS A 711 -23.47 0.49 -39.64
N GLY A 712 -23.47 1.67 -39.02
CA GLY A 712 -24.30 1.95 -37.86
C GLY A 712 -25.73 2.32 -38.25
N ALA A 713 -26.61 2.37 -37.25
CA ALA A 713 -28.01 2.75 -37.39
C ALA A 713 -28.24 4.27 -37.62
N GLY A 714 -27.17 5.08 -37.57
CA GLY A 714 -27.18 6.54 -37.61
C GLY A 714 -26.23 7.13 -36.56
N GLU A 715 -25.57 8.25 -36.86
CA GLU A 715 -24.62 8.90 -35.93
C GLU A 715 -25.27 9.34 -34.62
N ASP A 716 -26.58 9.63 -34.64
CA ASP A 716 -27.41 9.95 -33.46
C ASP A 716 -27.83 8.72 -32.65
N LYS A 717 -27.61 7.50 -33.16
CA LYS A 717 -28.13 6.24 -32.60
C LYS A 717 -27.05 5.26 -32.18
N VAL A 718 -25.84 5.39 -32.73
CA VAL A 718 -24.72 4.50 -32.44
C VAL A 718 -23.55 5.32 -31.91
N THR A 719 -23.17 5.07 -30.66
CA THR A 719 -21.96 5.64 -30.05
C THR A 719 -21.00 4.52 -29.69
N ILE A 720 -19.80 4.57 -30.26
CA ILE A 720 -18.70 3.69 -29.92
C ILE A 720 -17.75 4.54 -29.05
N ARG A 721 -17.69 4.24 -27.76
CA ARG A 721 -17.01 5.05 -26.75
C ARG A 721 -15.77 4.35 -26.22
N LEU A 722 -14.68 5.08 -26.02
CA LEU A 722 -13.48 4.54 -25.39
C LEU A 722 -13.72 4.36 -23.88
N ALA A 723 -13.44 3.18 -23.34
CA ALA A 723 -13.58 2.93 -21.90
C ALA A 723 -12.59 3.79 -21.09
N ASP A 724 -12.90 4.06 -19.82
CA ASP A 724 -12.10 4.95 -18.97
C ASP A 724 -10.65 4.45 -18.87
N TYR A 725 -9.67 5.37 -18.90
CA TYR A 725 -8.25 5.04 -18.80
C TYR A 725 -7.70 4.07 -19.87
N VAL A 726 -8.43 3.89 -20.97
CA VAL A 726 -7.96 3.14 -22.14
C VAL A 726 -7.29 4.12 -23.12
N HIS A 727 -5.98 4.03 -23.30
CA HIS A 727 -5.21 4.97 -24.15
C HIS A 727 -4.83 4.35 -25.50
N GLN A 728 -5.80 4.16 -26.38
CA GLN A 728 -5.59 3.59 -27.73
C GLN A 728 -6.62 4.16 -28.72
N PRO A 729 -6.35 4.20 -30.03
CA PRO A 729 -7.33 4.64 -31.02
C PRO A 729 -8.61 3.79 -30.95
N LEU A 730 -9.76 4.41 -31.23
CA LEU A 730 -11.02 3.68 -31.27
C LEU A 730 -11.12 2.78 -32.49
N MET A 731 -10.81 3.31 -33.68
CA MET A 731 -10.89 2.61 -34.94
C MET A 731 -9.62 2.76 -35.77
N ILE A 732 -9.13 1.63 -36.30
CA ILE A 732 -7.98 1.57 -37.21
C ILE A 732 -8.42 0.90 -38.52
N ILE A 733 -8.22 1.57 -39.64
CA ILE A 733 -8.37 1.04 -40.99
C ILE A 733 -6.96 0.84 -41.55
N GLY A 734 -6.56 -0.42 -41.71
CA GLY A 734 -5.20 -0.80 -42.09
C GLY A 734 -4.47 -1.59 -41.00
N ASP A 735 -3.15 -1.66 -41.14
CA ASP A 735 -2.27 -2.43 -40.25
C ASP A 735 -1.99 -1.66 -38.94
N ARG A 736 -1.91 -2.37 -37.82
CA ARG A 736 -1.52 -1.77 -36.53
C ARG A 736 -0.03 -1.42 -36.48
N THR A 737 0.76 -2.11 -37.31
CA THR A 737 2.20 -2.00 -37.32
C THR A 737 2.69 -1.46 -38.64
N THR A 738 3.83 -0.79 -38.59
CA THR A 738 4.60 -0.43 -39.78
C THR A 738 5.85 -1.30 -39.86
N ILE A 739 6.37 -1.44 -41.06
CA ILE A 739 7.66 -2.06 -41.36
C ILE A 739 8.51 -1.05 -42.14
N GLN A 740 9.82 -1.22 -42.14
CA GLN A 740 10.68 -0.45 -43.04
C GLN A 740 10.75 -1.16 -44.40
N ASP A 741 10.51 -0.42 -45.47
CA ASP A 741 10.77 -0.89 -46.83
C ASP A 741 12.28 -0.90 -47.16
N GLU A 742 12.65 -1.30 -48.38
CA GLU A 742 14.05 -1.35 -48.82
C GLU A 742 14.75 0.02 -48.81
N ALA A 743 13.98 1.12 -48.82
CA ALA A 743 14.47 2.49 -48.76
C ALA A 743 14.48 3.05 -47.32
N GLY A 744 14.11 2.23 -46.32
CA GLY A 744 14.05 2.63 -44.92
C GLY A 744 12.80 3.42 -44.55
N ASN A 745 11.81 3.55 -45.45
CA ASN A 745 10.56 4.24 -45.15
C ASN A 745 9.63 3.34 -44.34
N TYR A 746 8.94 3.91 -43.37
CA TYR A 746 7.89 3.20 -42.66
C TYR A 746 6.64 3.07 -43.53
N VAL A 747 6.30 1.83 -43.88
CA VAL A 747 5.11 1.45 -44.68
C VAL A 747 4.26 0.46 -43.89
N THR A 748 3.02 0.21 -44.31
CA THR A 748 2.22 -0.91 -43.78
C THR A 748 2.64 -2.22 -44.44
N GLY A 749 2.74 -3.31 -43.68
CA GLY A 749 3.04 -4.64 -44.25
C GLY A 749 1.93 -5.16 -45.18
N LYS A 750 0.68 -4.74 -44.94
CA LYS A 750 -0.47 -5.11 -45.74
C LYS A 750 -1.42 -3.90 -45.93
N PRO A 751 -1.35 -3.22 -47.07
CA PRO A 751 -2.33 -2.19 -47.41
C PRO A 751 -3.74 -2.78 -47.54
N VAL A 752 -4.76 -2.03 -47.13
CA VAL A 752 -6.18 -2.45 -47.22
C VAL A 752 -6.96 -1.62 -48.22
N LYS A 753 -8.00 -2.20 -48.84
CA LYS A 753 -8.77 -1.54 -49.90
C LYS A 753 -10.27 -1.70 -49.75
N ASN A 754 -11.01 -0.73 -50.29
CA ASN A 754 -12.48 -0.79 -50.42
C ASN A 754 -13.16 -0.94 -49.04
N VAL A 755 -12.78 -0.08 -48.09
CA VAL A 755 -13.37 -0.07 -46.75
C VAL A 755 -14.40 1.05 -46.67
N THR A 756 -15.56 0.77 -46.06
CA THR A 756 -16.59 1.78 -45.79
C THR A 756 -16.92 1.81 -44.30
N VAL A 757 -17.00 3.00 -43.72
CA VAL A 757 -17.48 3.22 -42.35
C VAL A 757 -18.55 4.31 -42.39
N SER A 758 -19.74 4.00 -41.86
CA SER A 758 -20.87 4.93 -41.96
C SER A 758 -21.82 4.90 -40.77
N GLY A 759 -22.44 6.05 -40.48
CA GLY A 759 -23.58 6.17 -39.57
C GLY A 759 -23.25 5.85 -38.11
N ILE A 760 -22.09 6.30 -37.63
CA ILE A 760 -21.59 6.06 -36.27
C ILE A 760 -21.02 7.33 -35.64
N THR A 761 -21.13 7.43 -34.32
CA THR A 761 -20.39 8.39 -33.49
C THR A 761 -19.27 7.67 -32.75
N LEU A 762 -18.08 8.26 -32.72
CA LEU A 762 -16.91 7.81 -31.99
C LEU A 762 -16.61 8.82 -30.88
N ASP A 763 -16.69 8.38 -29.63
CA ASP A 763 -16.50 9.20 -28.42
C ASP A 763 -15.20 8.79 -27.73
N GLY A 764 -14.19 9.65 -27.79
CA GLY A 764 -12.88 9.40 -27.21
C GLY A 764 -12.84 9.50 -25.69
N ASN A 765 -13.93 9.89 -25.04
CA ASN A 765 -14.07 9.93 -23.59
C ASN A 765 -12.96 10.71 -22.86
N LYS A 766 -12.38 11.73 -23.52
CA LYS A 766 -11.18 12.48 -23.06
C LYS A 766 -11.21 12.88 -21.59
N ALA A 767 -12.38 13.20 -21.03
CA ALA A 767 -12.52 13.58 -19.62
C ALA A 767 -12.00 12.52 -18.63
N ASN A 768 -11.95 11.24 -19.03
CA ASN A 768 -11.50 10.11 -18.20
C ASN A 768 -10.11 9.59 -18.63
N HIS A 769 -9.34 10.38 -19.36
CA HIS A 769 -8.03 10.01 -19.85
C HIS A 769 -6.94 11.01 -19.46
N ASP A 770 -5.76 10.48 -19.14
CA ASP A 770 -4.52 11.25 -19.16
C ASP A 770 -4.18 11.67 -20.61
N VAL A 771 -4.34 12.96 -20.90
CA VAL A 771 -4.06 13.55 -22.22
C VAL A 771 -2.58 13.49 -22.62
N THR A 772 -1.67 13.21 -21.68
CA THR A 772 -0.24 13.03 -22.00
C THR A 772 0.06 11.68 -22.65
N LYS A 773 -0.90 10.75 -22.62
CA LYS A 773 -0.78 9.39 -23.20
C LYS A 773 -1.36 9.30 -24.61
N GLU A 774 -1.03 10.28 -25.46
CA GLU A 774 -1.51 10.35 -26.85
C GLU A 774 -1.24 9.06 -27.63
N CYS A 775 -0.08 8.41 -27.43
CA CYS A 775 0.31 7.15 -28.07
C CYS A 775 0.26 5.95 -27.10
N GLY A 776 -0.65 5.98 -26.13
CA GLY A 776 -0.77 4.95 -25.11
C GLY A 776 0.34 5.02 -24.08
N GLU A 777 0.86 3.86 -23.69
CA GLU A 777 2.01 3.76 -22.77
C GLU A 777 3.37 3.94 -23.49
N GLY A 778 3.36 4.08 -24.81
CA GLY A 778 4.55 4.23 -25.65
C GLY A 778 4.86 5.70 -26.00
N SER A 779 5.97 5.91 -26.69
CA SER A 779 6.31 7.22 -27.26
C SER A 779 5.65 7.40 -28.62
N CYS A 780 5.27 8.65 -28.94
CA CYS A 780 4.87 9.03 -30.30
C CYS A 780 6.06 9.20 -31.25
N ASP A 781 7.30 9.12 -30.75
CA ASP A 781 8.52 9.32 -31.51
C ASP A 781 9.02 8.02 -32.17
N GLY A 782 8.46 7.70 -33.33
CA GLY A 782 9.08 6.77 -34.28
C GLY A 782 9.01 5.27 -33.96
N ASP A 783 8.18 4.85 -32.99
CA ASP A 783 7.90 3.43 -32.80
C ASP A 783 6.98 2.91 -33.91
N ALA A 784 7.40 1.81 -34.57
CA ALA A 784 6.69 1.19 -35.68
C ALA A 784 5.27 0.73 -35.31
N GLY A 785 4.99 0.53 -34.02
CA GLY A 785 3.68 0.15 -33.48
C GLY A 785 2.87 1.28 -32.84
N ALA A 786 3.42 2.49 -32.71
CA ALA A 786 2.69 3.59 -32.09
C ALA A 786 1.56 4.09 -33.00
N ILE A 787 0.34 4.10 -32.47
CA ILE A 787 -0.83 4.74 -33.09
C ILE A 787 -1.41 5.68 -32.05
N ARG A 788 -1.61 6.93 -32.46
CA ARG A 788 -2.23 7.94 -31.61
C ARG A 788 -3.68 7.58 -31.29
N ASN A 789 -4.16 7.99 -30.13
CA ASN A 789 -5.51 7.76 -29.66
C ASN A 789 -6.51 8.69 -30.37
N ASN A 790 -6.74 8.38 -31.65
CA ASN A 790 -7.67 9.06 -32.54
C ASN A 790 -9.04 8.38 -32.55
N GLY A 791 -10.04 9.10 -33.07
CA GLY A 791 -11.33 8.48 -33.40
C GLY A 791 -11.17 7.44 -34.49
N ILE A 792 -10.61 7.87 -35.63
CA ILE A 792 -10.28 7.00 -36.76
C ILE A 792 -8.83 7.24 -37.18
N THR A 793 -8.06 6.16 -37.28
CA THR A 793 -6.78 6.14 -38.01
C THR A 793 -6.95 5.34 -39.30
N ILE A 794 -6.60 5.94 -40.43
CA ILE A 794 -6.49 5.28 -41.73
C ILE A 794 -5.01 5.19 -42.05
N ARG A 795 -4.49 3.97 -42.17
CA ARG A 795 -3.05 3.72 -42.32
C ARG A 795 -2.82 2.75 -43.48
N GLY A 796 -2.17 3.23 -44.54
CA GLY A 796 -1.90 2.43 -45.75
C GLY A 796 -3.16 1.84 -46.37
N ALA A 797 -4.13 2.69 -46.70
CA ALA A 797 -5.39 2.25 -47.28
C ALA A 797 -5.76 2.98 -48.56
N SER A 798 -6.43 2.28 -49.48
CA SER A 798 -6.95 2.84 -50.74
C SER A 798 -8.46 2.67 -50.85
N ASN A 799 -9.15 3.59 -51.53
CA ASN A 799 -10.60 3.51 -51.76
C ASN A 799 -11.41 3.37 -50.46
N VAL A 800 -11.13 4.22 -49.46
CA VAL A 800 -11.87 4.23 -48.20
C VAL A 800 -12.98 5.27 -48.25
N LEU A 801 -14.20 4.89 -47.87
CA LEU A 801 -15.33 5.80 -47.69
C LEU A 801 -15.65 5.95 -46.20
N ILE A 802 -15.56 7.18 -45.68
CA ILE A 802 -16.07 7.56 -44.37
C ILE A 802 -17.26 8.49 -44.58
N GLU A 803 -18.45 8.11 -44.12
CA GLU A 803 -19.65 8.93 -44.36
C GLU A 803 -20.65 9.01 -43.20
N ASN A 804 -21.13 10.21 -42.89
CA ASN A 804 -22.07 10.46 -41.79
C ASN A 804 -21.49 9.91 -40.47
N VAL A 805 -20.30 10.40 -40.14
CA VAL A 805 -19.55 9.98 -38.96
C VAL A 805 -19.20 11.21 -38.13
N THR A 806 -19.44 11.09 -36.83
CA THR A 806 -19.02 12.09 -35.84
C THR A 806 -17.88 11.52 -34.99
N THR A 807 -16.84 12.32 -34.75
CA THR A 807 -15.77 12.02 -33.79
C THR A 807 -15.70 13.15 -32.77
N HIS A 808 -15.61 12.85 -31.48
CA HIS A 808 -15.43 13.90 -30.48
C HIS A 808 -14.71 13.44 -29.23
N ASP A 809 -14.22 14.41 -28.47
CA ASP A 809 -13.55 14.19 -27.19
C ASP A 809 -12.41 13.16 -27.26
N MET A 810 -11.63 13.19 -28.35
CA MET A 810 -10.39 12.40 -28.47
C MET A 810 -9.24 13.09 -27.75
N ILE A 811 -8.31 12.31 -27.19
CA ILE A 811 -7.05 12.88 -26.65
C ILE A 811 -6.03 13.18 -27.76
N SER A 812 -6.19 12.59 -28.95
CA SER A 812 -5.45 12.95 -30.18
C SER A 812 -6.36 13.74 -31.13
N GLY A 813 -6.47 13.34 -32.40
CA GLY A 813 -7.34 13.93 -33.40
C GLY A 813 -8.58 13.10 -33.71
N GLY A 814 -9.58 13.72 -34.34
CA GLY A 814 -10.80 13.01 -34.74
C GLY A 814 -10.55 11.98 -35.84
N LEU A 815 -9.96 12.43 -36.94
CA LEU A 815 -9.51 11.59 -38.07
C LEU A 815 -8.02 11.78 -38.32
N VAL A 816 -7.29 10.70 -38.55
CA VAL A 816 -5.89 10.74 -38.96
C VAL A 816 -5.66 9.81 -40.15
N THR A 817 -5.00 10.31 -41.20
CA THR A 817 -4.56 9.50 -42.34
C THR A 817 -3.04 9.44 -42.40
N GLU A 818 -2.44 8.28 -42.65
CA GLU A 818 -0.98 8.13 -42.68
C GLU A 818 -0.50 6.93 -43.51
N LYS A 819 0.82 6.88 -43.77
CA LYS A 819 1.52 5.74 -44.39
C LYS A 819 0.96 5.33 -45.76
N TYR A 820 0.91 6.28 -46.69
CA TYR A 820 0.53 6.07 -48.09
C TYR A 820 -0.94 5.70 -48.29
N CYS A 821 -1.83 6.63 -47.93
CA CYS A 821 -3.25 6.53 -48.25
C CYS A 821 -3.58 7.16 -49.61
N ASP A 822 -4.55 6.61 -50.33
CA ASP A 822 -5.00 7.16 -51.61
C ASP A 822 -6.49 6.94 -51.89
N HIS A 823 -7.07 7.78 -52.75
CA HIS A 823 -8.48 7.67 -53.17
C HIS A 823 -9.47 7.57 -52.00
N LEU A 824 -9.21 8.29 -50.91
CA LEU A 824 -10.14 8.37 -49.79
C LEU A 824 -11.31 9.29 -50.16
N THR A 825 -12.50 8.96 -49.68
CA THR A 825 -13.66 9.85 -49.70
C THR A 825 -14.17 9.99 -48.27
N VAL A 826 -14.06 11.19 -47.71
CA VAL A 826 -14.62 11.54 -46.40
C VAL A 826 -15.71 12.55 -46.63
N ARG A 827 -16.95 12.23 -46.25
CA ARG A 827 -18.09 13.12 -46.44
C ARG A 827 -19.05 13.18 -45.27
N ASN A 828 -19.63 14.35 -45.02
CA ASN A 828 -20.55 14.55 -43.89
C ASN A 828 -19.87 14.09 -42.58
N PHE A 829 -18.70 14.65 -42.31
CA PHE A 829 -17.87 14.26 -41.17
C PHE A 829 -17.77 15.40 -40.17
N ASN A 830 -18.14 15.13 -38.92
CA ASN A 830 -18.10 16.10 -37.85
C ASN A 830 -16.99 15.73 -36.85
N SER A 831 -16.18 16.70 -36.42
CA SER A 831 -15.08 16.48 -35.49
C SER A 831 -14.91 17.61 -34.50
N TYR A 832 -15.11 17.34 -33.22
CA TYR A 832 -15.09 18.39 -32.21
C TYR A 832 -14.61 18.02 -30.82
N GLY A 833 -14.22 19.02 -30.06
CA GLY A 833 -13.82 18.83 -28.66
C GLY A 833 -12.57 17.96 -28.50
N ASN A 834 -11.80 17.71 -29.56
CA ASN A 834 -10.57 16.93 -29.46
C ASN A 834 -9.47 17.75 -28.78
N TYR A 835 -8.52 17.07 -28.13
CA TYR A 835 -7.38 17.74 -27.49
C TYR A 835 -6.36 18.25 -28.52
N PHE A 836 -6.15 17.52 -29.62
CA PHE A 836 -5.43 18.01 -30.79
C PHE A 836 -6.41 18.38 -31.91
N ASP A 837 -6.25 17.81 -33.10
CA ASP A 837 -6.83 18.34 -34.33
C ASP A 837 -8.19 17.71 -34.68
N GLY A 838 -9.02 18.42 -35.44
CA GLY A 838 -10.24 17.84 -36.02
C GLY A 838 -9.91 16.73 -37.02
N PHE A 839 -8.96 17.01 -37.91
CA PHE A 839 -8.40 16.10 -38.91
C PHE A 839 -6.89 16.32 -39.04
N ALA A 840 -6.10 15.25 -39.02
CA ALA A 840 -4.69 15.29 -39.35
C ALA A 840 -4.34 14.44 -40.59
N GLY A 841 -3.65 15.05 -41.55
CA GLY A 841 -3.33 14.44 -42.84
C GLY A 841 -1.83 14.19 -43.01
N TYR A 842 -1.46 12.92 -43.18
CA TYR A 842 -0.09 12.48 -43.47
C TYR A 842 -0.10 11.56 -44.69
N GLU A 843 0.88 11.71 -45.58
CA GLU A 843 1.19 10.77 -46.67
C GLU A 843 -0.07 10.30 -47.43
N THR A 844 -0.94 11.25 -47.82
CA THR A 844 -2.26 10.96 -48.39
C THR A 844 -2.44 11.71 -49.69
N LYS A 845 -2.94 11.04 -50.73
CA LYS A 845 -3.09 11.65 -52.05
C LYS A 845 -4.41 11.34 -52.75
N GLU A 846 -4.71 12.17 -53.76
CA GLU A 846 -5.80 11.91 -54.72
C GLU A 846 -7.16 11.65 -54.05
N SER A 847 -7.39 12.30 -52.90
CA SER A 847 -8.54 12.05 -52.04
C SER A 847 -9.50 13.24 -52.00
N LEU A 848 -10.76 12.95 -51.65
CA LEU A 848 -11.85 13.91 -51.54
C LEU A 848 -12.35 14.00 -50.09
N PHE A 849 -12.41 15.23 -49.59
CA PHE A 849 -12.98 15.58 -48.30
C PHE A 849 -14.07 16.63 -48.52
N GLU A 850 -15.32 16.30 -48.23
CA GLU A 850 -16.49 17.13 -48.58
C GLU A 850 -17.43 17.26 -47.40
N ASN A 851 -18.01 18.45 -47.18
CA ASN A 851 -18.96 18.66 -46.10
C ASN A 851 -18.42 18.21 -44.73
N LEU A 852 -17.21 18.68 -44.41
CA LEU A 852 -16.63 18.53 -43.08
C LEU A 852 -17.12 19.66 -42.17
N ASP A 853 -17.33 19.35 -40.89
CA ASP A 853 -17.53 20.33 -39.83
C ASP A 853 -16.50 20.06 -38.72
N LEU A 854 -15.41 20.83 -38.69
CA LEU A 854 -14.30 20.62 -37.74
C LEU A 854 -14.19 21.81 -36.80
N HIS A 855 -14.62 21.61 -35.54
CA HIS A 855 -14.84 22.73 -34.64
C HIS A 855 -14.51 22.49 -33.17
N HIS A 856 -14.22 23.56 -32.42
CA HIS A 856 -13.98 23.49 -30.97
C HIS A 856 -12.88 22.50 -30.57
N ASN A 857 -11.95 22.19 -31.49
CA ASN A 857 -10.78 21.39 -31.20
C ASN A 857 -9.74 22.28 -30.51
N ASN A 858 -8.97 21.69 -29.60
CA ASN A 858 -7.94 22.43 -28.87
C ASN A 858 -6.66 22.62 -29.72
N GLY A 859 -6.44 21.77 -30.74
CA GLY A 859 -5.51 22.00 -31.85
C GLY A 859 -6.14 22.74 -33.03
N ALA A 860 -5.78 22.33 -34.25
CA ALA A 860 -6.29 22.89 -35.49
C ALA A 860 -7.61 22.25 -35.94
N GLY A 861 -8.32 22.91 -36.86
CA GLY A 861 -9.38 22.25 -37.63
C GLY A 861 -8.78 21.13 -38.49
N ILE A 862 -7.84 21.50 -39.36
CA ILE A 862 -7.04 20.58 -40.18
C ILE A 862 -5.56 20.81 -39.86
N SER A 863 -4.81 19.73 -39.62
CA SER A 863 -3.36 19.73 -39.48
C SER A 863 -2.70 18.83 -40.53
N ILE A 864 -1.74 19.35 -41.28
CA ILE A 864 -1.04 18.62 -42.35
C ILE A 864 0.45 18.80 -42.15
N ASP A 865 1.18 17.70 -42.06
CA ASP A 865 2.62 17.73 -41.79
C ASP A 865 3.49 17.26 -42.95
N ILE A 866 3.13 16.15 -43.60
CA ILE A 866 3.96 15.49 -44.61
C ILE A 866 3.14 14.89 -45.76
N ASN A 867 3.56 15.14 -47.00
CA ASN A 867 3.12 14.48 -48.24
C ASN A 867 1.60 14.34 -48.42
N PHE A 868 0.83 15.39 -48.12
CA PHE A 868 -0.61 15.42 -48.35
C PHE A 868 -0.91 16.08 -49.69
N ASN A 869 -1.03 15.31 -50.79
CA ASN A 869 -0.88 15.85 -52.14
C ASN A 869 -2.07 15.59 -53.06
N ASN A 870 -2.41 16.58 -53.91
CA ASN A 870 -3.47 16.48 -54.92
C ASN A 870 -4.85 16.09 -54.36
N ASN A 871 -5.15 16.53 -53.13
CA ASN A 871 -6.45 16.30 -52.50
C ASN A 871 -7.40 17.47 -52.74
N VAL A 872 -8.69 17.22 -52.60
CA VAL A 872 -9.73 18.24 -52.66
C VAL A 872 -10.47 18.28 -51.33
N ILE A 873 -10.44 19.43 -50.66
CA ILE A 873 -11.28 19.74 -49.50
C ILE A 873 -12.34 20.73 -50.00
N LYS A 874 -13.62 20.43 -49.84
CA LYS A 874 -14.67 21.34 -50.32
C LYS A 874 -15.93 21.39 -49.47
N ASP A 875 -16.67 22.49 -49.63
CA ASP A 875 -17.98 22.71 -49.01
C ASP A 875 -17.94 22.43 -47.48
N SER A 876 -16.91 22.93 -46.78
CA SER A 876 -16.59 22.52 -45.40
C SER A 876 -16.45 23.72 -44.45
N HIS A 877 -16.68 23.48 -43.16
CA HIS A 877 -16.63 24.47 -42.09
C HIS A 877 -15.52 24.12 -41.07
N LEU A 878 -14.62 25.07 -40.82
CA LEU A 878 -13.47 24.95 -39.91
C LEU A 878 -13.54 26.11 -38.91
N HIS A 879 -14.15 25.90 -37.74
CA HIS A 879 -14.48 27.04 -36.88
C HIS A 879 -14.29 26.84 -35.38
N HIS A 880 -13.97 27.93 -34.68
CA HIS A 880 -13.79 27.95 -33.23
C HIS A 880 -12.74 26.95 -32.71
N ASN A 881 -11.76 26.57 -33.53
CA ASN A 881 -10.61 25.78 -33.07
C ASN A 881 -9.63 26.72 -32.35
N LYS A 882 -9.00 26.23 -31.27
CA LYS A 882 -8.21 27.10 -30.39
C LYS A 882 -6.86 27.51 -30.99
N ASP A 883 -6.32 26.76 -31.94
CA ASP A 883 -5.15 27.17 -32.70
C ASP A 883 -5.57 27.73 -34.07
N VAL A 884 -5.24 27.06 -35.17
CA VAL A 884 -5.52 27.54 -36.53
C VAL A 884 -6.70 26.81 -37.18
N GLY A 885 -7.29 27.40 -38.22
CA GLY A 885 -8.23 26.68 -39.08
C GLY A 885 -7.54 25.55 -39.85
N ILE A 886 -6.45 25.89 -40.55
CA ILE A 886 -5.60 24.95 -41.28
C ILE A 886 -4.14 25.20 -40.92
N PHE A 887 -3.46 24.19 -40.39
CA PHE A 887 -2.01 24.11 -40.26
C PHE A 887 -1.48 23.24 -41.39
N ALA A 888 -0.50 23.71 -42.17
CA ALA A 888 -0.06 22.96 -43.34
C ALA A 888 1.45 23.07 -43.60
N ARG A 889 2.09 21.91 -43.73
CA ARG A 889 3.49 21.71 -44.11
C ARG A 889 3.60 20.58 -45.14
N GLN A 890 4.60 20.65 -46.02
CA GLN A 890 4.91 19.65 -47.05
C GLN A 890 3.66 19.07 -47.75
N LEU A 891 2.98 19.90 -48.52
CA LEU A 891 1.78 19.55 -49.26
C LEU A 891 1.79 20.24 -50.62
N HIS A 892 1.31 19.58 -51.67
CA HIS A 892 1.22 20.22 -52.97
C HIS A 892 -0.01 19.84 -53.81
N GLY A 893 -0.44 20.78 -54.65
CA GLY A 893 -1.52 20.57 -55.62
C GLY A 893 -2.91 20.39 -55.00
N ASN A 894 -3.07 20.70 -53.70
CA ASN A 894 -4.37 20.57 -53.04
C ASN A 894 -5.30 21.72 -53.39
N LYS A 895 -6.61 21.44 -53.37
CA LYS A 895 -7.66 22.43 -53.61
C LYS A 895 -8.58 22.54 -52.40
N PHE A 896 -8.73 23.74 -51.88
CA PHE A 896 -9.68 24.11 -50.85
C PHE A 896 -10.78 24.94 -51.50
N VAL A 897 -11.97 24.36 -51.71
CA VAL A 897 -13.04 24.96 -52.52
C VAL A 897 -14.27 25.22 -51.67
N LYS A 898 -14.70 26.47 -51.51
CA LYS A 898 -15.84 26.83 -50.64
C LYS A 898 -15.66 26.31 -49.21
N VAL A 899 -14.52 26.62 -48.62
CA VAL A 899 -14.21 26.31 -47.23
C VAL A 899 -14.38 27.56 -46.39
N ASP A 900 -15.21 27.45 -45.36
CA ASP A 900 -15.46 28.49 -44.37
C ASP A 900 -14.53 28.28 -43.18
N ILE A 901 -13.58 29.18 -42.97
CA ILE A 901 -12.58 29.17 -41.90
C ILE A 901 -12.86 30.32 -40.93
N LEU A 902 -13.52 30.04 -39.82
CA LEU A 902 -14.18 31.06 -39.01
C LEU A 902 -13.73 31.06 -37.54
N ASN A 903 -13.43 32.23 -36.98
CA ASN A 903 -13.25 32.43 -35.54
C ASN A 903 -12.22 31.49 -34.87
N ASN A 904 -11.10 31.21 -35.53
CA ASN A 904 -10.05 30.36 -34.95
C ASN A 904 -9.10 31.17 -34.06
N GLY A 905 -8.54 30.52 -33.04
CA GLY A 905 -7.80 31.18 -31.96
C GLY A 905 -6.45 31.78 -32.36
N ASN A 906 -5.96 31.47 -33.56
CA ASN A 906 -4.75 31.99 -34.18
C ASN A 906 -5.01 32.38 -35.65
N HIS A 907 -4.26 31.85 -36.62
CA HIS A 907 -4.47 32.13 -38.05
C HIS A 907 -5.64 31.35 -38.64
N GLY A 908 -6.25 31.86 -39.71
CA GLY A 908 -7.17 31.06 -40.52
C GLY A 908 -6.42 29.90 -41.18
N VAL A 909 -5.36 30.22 -41.92
CA VAL A 909 -4.44 29.27 -42.56
C VAL A 909 -3.01 29.64 -42.18
N PHE A 910 -2.22 28.66 -41.73
CA PHE A 910 -0.79 28.78 -41.49
C PHE A 910 -0.04 27.77 -42.36
N MET A 911 0.87 28.26 -43.20
CA MET A 911 1.71 27.45 -44.07
C MET A 911 3.18 27.61 -43.74
N ALA A 912 3.87 26.48 -43.62
CA ALA A 912 5.30 26.43 -43.31
C ALA A 912 6.01 25.28 -44.06
N LYS A 913 7.32 25.20 -43.89
CA LYS A 913 8.08 24.00 -44.26
C LYS A 913 8.06 22.95 -43.15
N SER A 914 8.18 21.68 -43.51
CA SER A 914 8.43 20.58 -42.57
C SER A 914 9.93 20.39 -42.33
N GLU A 915 10.36 19.23 -41.86
CA GLU A 915 11.76 18.84 -41.75
C GLU A 915 12.27 18.33 -43.11
N GLY A 916 13.22 19.04 -43.72
CA GLY A 916 13.83 18.68 -45.01
C GLY A 916 13.95 19.86 -45.97
N GLU A 917 14.88 19.78 -46.92
CA GLU A 917 15.15 20.89 -47.85
C GLU A 917 13.99 21.16 -48.84
N ASP A 918 13.19 20.15 -49.19
CA ASP A 918 12.08 20.26 -50.17
C ASP A 918 10.69 20.07 -49.52
N SER A 919 10.56 20.47 -48.27
CA SER A 919 9.39 20.17 -47.43
C SER A 919 8.33 21.28 -47.34
N TYR A 920 8.29 22.19 -48.31
CA TYR A 920 7.38 23.35 -48.26
C TYR A 920 5.98 23.02 -48.79
N ALA A 921 5.03 23.90 -48.50
CA ALA A 921 3.70 23.89 -49.09
C ALA A 921 3.72 24.56 -50.47
N TYR A 922 3.43 23.84 -51.56
CA TYR A 922 3.52 24.39 -52.93
C TYR A 922 2.24 24.24 -53.73
N ASP A 923 1.95 25.19 -54.61
CA ASP A 923 0.91 25.07 -55.65
C ASP A 923 -0.49 24.68 -55.13
N ASN A 924 -0.85 25.10 -53.90
CA ASN A 924 -2.18 24.86 -53.35
C ASN A 924 -3.13 25.99 -53.74
N THR A 925 -4.41 25.66 -53.98
CA THR A 925 -5.43 26.62 -54.42
C THR A 925 -6.53 26.76 -53.38
N PHE A 926 -6.82 27.99 -52.99
CA PHE A 926 -7.97 28.39 -52.18
C PHE A 926 -8.99 29.08 -53.09
N ASP A 927 -10.10 28.42 -53.39
CA ASP A 927 -11.12 28.90 -54.34
C ASP A 927 -12.44 29.14 -53.61
N ALA A 928 -12.95 30.37 -53.71
CA ALA A 928 -14.18 30.82 -53.06
C ALA A 928 -14.22 30.52 -51.54
N VAL A 929 -13.09 30.69 -50.85
CA VAL A 929 -12.99 30.45 -49.40
C VAL A 929 -13.43 31.68 -48.61
N LYS A 930 -13.96 31.46 -47.40
CA LYS A 930 -14.28 32.53 -46.47
C LYS A 930 -13.43 32.37 -45.21
N ILE A 931 -12.46 33.26 -45.01
CA ILE A 931 -11.55 33.22 -43.87
C ILE A 931 -11.80 34.46 -43.02
N ASN A 932 -12.55 34.30 -41.93
CA ASN A 932 -13.06 35.43 -41.15
C ASN A 932 -12.91 35.25 -39.63
N GLY A 933 -12.63 36.35 -38.94
CA GLY A 933 -12.71 36.42 -37.47
C GLY A 933 -11.59 35.69 -36.72
N SER A 934 -10.52 35.26 -37.40
CA SER A 934 -9.40 34.59 -36.72
C SER A 934 -8.52 35.61 -35.98
N ASN A 935 -7.95 35.24 -34.84
CA ASN A 935 -7.10 36.08 -33.99
C ASN A 935 -5.70 36.39 -34.56
N GLY A 936 -5.41 35.89 -35.76
CA GLY A 936 -4.19 36.07 -36.51
C GLY A 936 -4.45 36.71 -37.87
N TYR A 937 -3.70 36.27 -38.86
CA TYR A 937 -3.97 36.58 -40.27
C TYR A 937 -5.02 35.62 -40.82
N GLY A 938 -5.71 36.03 -41.90
CA GLY A 938 -6.50 35.10 -42.69
C GLY A 938 -5.60 33.98 -43.24
N ILE A 939 -4.56 34.35 -43.98
CA ILE A 939 -3.50 33.42 -44.42
C ILE A 939 -2.13 33.93 -44.00
N TRP A 940 -1.34 33.09 -43.32
CA TRP A 940 0.05 33.34 -42.99
C TRP A 940 0.97 32.31 -43.64
N ILE A 941 2.05 32.76 -44.28
CA ILE A 941 3.07 31.89 -44.87
C ILE A 941 4.45 32.21 -44.27
N SER A 942 5.01 31.27 -43.51
CA SER A 942 6.26 31.47 -42.77
C SER A 942 7.54 31.19 -43.56
N ASP A 943 7.46 30.49 -44.68
CA ASP A 943 8.62 29.99 -45.42
C ASP A 943 8.45 30.19 -46.94
N ASN A 944 9.37 29.66 -47.74
CA ASN A 944 9.34 29.75 -49.21
C ASN A 944 8.29 28.83 -49.86
N CYS A 945 7.07 28.82 -49.32
CA CYS A 945 5.91 28.07 -49.81
C CYS A 945 5.32 28.78 -51.04
N GLN A 946 5.91 28.57 -52.22
CA GLN A 946 5.56 29.28 -53.46
C GLN A 946 4.34 28.66 -54.19
N GLY A 947 3.80 29.39 -55.17
CA GLY A 947 2.78 28.86 -56.08
C GLY A 947 1.37 28.76 -55.49
N ASN A 948 1.22 28.98 -54.18
CA ASN A 948 -0.08 29.02 -53.50
C ASN A 948 -0.92 30.21 -53.99
N LYS A 949 -2.23 29.98 -54.20
CA LYS A 949 -3.15 30.99 -54.78
C LYS A 949 -4.46 31.07 -54.02
N VAL A 950 -4.98 32.29 -53.87
CA VAL A 950 -6.37 32.57 -53.49
C VAL A 950 -7.10 33.13 -54.70
N ILE A 951 -8.17 32.47 -55.11
CA ILE A 951 -8.93 32.77 -56.33
C ILE A 951 -10.43 32.79 -56.08
N GLY A 952 -11.19 33.15 -57.12
CA GLY A 952 -12.66 33.16 -57.07
C GLY A 952 -13.21 34.24 -56.13
N SER A 953 -14.46 34.08 -55.71
CA SER A 953 -15.13 34.99 -54.78
C SER A 953 -14.73 34.73 -53.32
N SER A 954 -13.43 34.71 -53.04
CA SER A 954 -12.90 34.50 -51.69
C SER A 954 -12.97 35.77 -50.83
N ASP A 955 -13.17 35.60 -49.52
CA ASP A 955 -13.29 36.68 -48.53
C ASP A 955 -12.34 36.44 -47.36
N LEU A 956 -11.32 37.28 -47.21
CA LEU A 956 -10.31 37.20 -46.13
C LEU A 956 -10.45 38.39 -45.17
N SER A 957 -11.65 38.64 -44.67
CA SER A 957 -12.00 39.80 -43.83
C SER A 957 -11.99 39.50 -42.33
N GLY A 958 -12.05 40.53 -41.49
CA GLY A 958 -12.31 40.37 -40.04
C GLY A 958 -11.20 39.72 -39.21
N ASN A 959 -10.08 39.30 -39.80
CA ASN A 959 -8.94 38.73 -39.09
C ASN A 959 -8.11 39.83 -38.41
N THR A 960 -7.64 39.61 -37.18
CA THR A 960 -7.11 40.69 -36.33
C THR A 960 -5.74 41.22 -36.77
N LYS A 961 -4.90 40.39 -37.40
CA LYS A 961 -3.59 40.81 -37.93
C LYS A 961 -3.63 41.22 -39.41
N GLY A 962 -4.76 40.98 -40.08
CA GLY A 962 -5.00 41.33 -41.48
C GLY A 962 -5.37 40.14 -42.37
N ALA A 963 -5.73 40.42 -43.62
CA ALA A 963 -6.15 39.39 -44.57
C ALA A 963 -5.03 38.37 -44.88
N THR A 964 -3.82 38.86 -45.13
CA THR A 964 -2.66 38.03 -45.47
C THR A 964 -1.38 38.53 -44.80
N GLY A 965 -0.43 37.63 -44.55
CA GLY A 965 0.93 37.97 -44.10
C GLY A 965 1.94 36.89 -44.51
N SER A 966 3.20 37.28 -44.68
CA SER A 966 4.27 36.35 -45.02
C SER A 966 5.64 36.80 -44.53
N SER A 967 6.56 35.85 -44.38
CA SER A 967 7.99 36.13 -44.14
C SER A 967 8.73 36.55 -45.41
N ILE A 968 8.28 36.09 -46.58
CA ILE A 968 8.82 36.43 -47.91
C ILE A 968 7.70 37.09 -48.73
N GLN A 969 7.96 38.27 -49.28
CA GLN A 969 6.96 39.00 -50.06
C GLN A 969 6.67 38.31 -51.40
N GLY A 970 5.42 38.39 -51.86
CA GLY A 970 5.01 37.95 -53.21
C GLY A 970 4.82 36.45 -53.40
N ILE A 971 4.87 35.64 -52.34
CA ILE A 971 4.76 34.18 -52.42
C ILE A 971 3.32 33.65 -52.52
N LEU A 972 2.33 34.46 -52.14
CA LEU A 972 0.90 34.15 -52.27
C LEU A 972 0.31 34.92 -53.45
N GLY A 973 -0.18 34.20 -54.45
CA GLY A 973 -0.97 34.79 -55.54
C GLY A 973 -2.39 35.10 -55.08
N ILE A 974 -2.89 36.30 -55.37
CA ILE A 974 -4.27 36.70 -55.04
C ILE A 974 -4.93 37.23 -56.32
N ASP A 975 -6.08 36.68 -56.69
CA ASP A 975 -6.85 37.11 -57.86
C ASP A 975 -7.65 38.40 -57.58
N ASN A 976 -8.03 39.12 -58.64
CA ASN A 976 -8.77 40.38 -58.56
C ASN A 976 -10.18 40.24 -57.94
N GLY A 977 -10.74 39.02 -57.92
CA GLY A 977 -12.05 38.72 -57.34
C GLY A 977 -12.05 38.56 -55.81
N VAL A 978 -10.89 38.60 -55.16
CA VAL A 978 -10.74 38.33 -53.72
C VAL A 978 -10.97 39.59 -52.89
N ILE A 979 -11.83 39.49 -51.88
CA ILE A 979 -12.10 40.57 -50.92
C ILE A 979 -11.03 40.53 -49.82
N LEU A 980 -10.24 41.61 -49.73
CA LEU A 980 -9.23 41.81 -48.69
C LEU A 980 -9.61 43.04 -47.85
N THR A 981 -10.16 42.84 -46.65
CA THR A 981 -10.44 43.95 -45.74
C THR A 981 -9.39 43.98 -44.63
N ARG A 982 -8.67 45.10 -44.51
CA ARG A 982 -7.84 45.37 -43.33
C ARG A 982 -8.76 45.87 -42.22
N ASN A 983 -8.65 45.29 -41.04
CA ASN A 983 -9.11 45.98 -39.83
C ASN A 983 -8.14 47.15 -39.58
N ASN A 984 -8.70 48.34 -39.35
CA ASN A 984 -7.96 49.57 -39.01
C ASN A 984 -7.09 49.41 -37.76
#